data_AF-A0A0L6JJV6-F1
#
_entry.id   AF-A0A0L6JJV6-F1
#
_cell.length_a   1.000
_cell.length_b   1.000
_cell.length_c   1.000
_cell.angle_alpha   90.00
_cell.angle_beta   90.00
_cell.angle_gamma   90.00
#
_symmetry.space_group_name_H-M   'P 1'
#
loop_
_entity.id
_entity.type
_entity.pdbx_description
1 polymer ?
#
loop_
_entity_poly.entity_id
_entity_poly.type
_entity_poly.pdbx_seq_one_letter_code
_entity_poly.pdbx_strand_id
1 'polypeptide(L)'
;MFNKDARTLSFGLGGNRLKDIPKESGLSSLNELRILKLDRCELSSFPEDVLNLDKLYFLDMSGNLINKLPENIELMYSLEELNISSCGFEKFPEEVLNIGYLRNLTIRDNEKINTVPGGKDGIERLTNLGNIDLTNCGLKAMPDFSINSQLESILLSSNKINEVPIDYDLSNTKAQYVDLSMNNLTKIPQVIINDAKKRNCQYNLSKNYIKGIEGLPLSINIIDQKQLCFSSDLSVETTTSSIIDLNKFIKCSINNEVIEDKGLDGLVDYTYIDSEGNEKAVKDGVLSLDKPGVYTVKGIIRGAESRNTNAAATMNLTVVEEATPTTAESTPTPTATPTVEVTPTATPMVTPTEESTPTATGTPIAETTPTVEATPTATPTATPTATHTAVATPTATTTESAPTATITESTPTSISESTPTPTGTNMPDETPAQGDVTPTPSADTTPTPTPAATQASQGSQGGGGGAALPVQQASTPTPTATPTVTAAVTPTKAAVTKPSDGKKPASDGKGMEVKLENDKTIVDVNAGDDYIAQMIKNKICEIDLSNEINTESCVVNIPDSFLKSLDLKGSNEIRLITPRITLSFSIKEFISKDIKQLSLTLGNMPLSGLTKEQKGVTGSSDVVRITFITEDINGDKAVLKKSKNPVRIALPYESTDSNEYLTLISLGFDGEIENLGAKYHKDSETITAKTRALAPVCVINNSTKYNDVKKGSWPQVYIEAMSAKGIVKGYEKGLFKPDLNITRAEFASIITRLLKLEANGSNVSFSDIKESDWYRNAVIAAAEARIITGWKGKFNPNDKITREDAAVMISRALTYTDAHIDDNTGELTFKDKKKISMYAEEHIRFVVGKKIMSGKSNGLFDPKGYTTRAEVAKMVYMLFEQL
;
A
#
# COMPACT_ATOMS: atom_id res chain seq x y z
N MET A 1 21.86 2.90 30.52
CA MET A 1 23.24 2.38 30.32
C MET A 1 23.58 2.47 28.84
N PHE A 2 24.81 2.83 28.48
CA PHE A 2 25.28 2.67 27.10
C PHE A 2 25.69 1.21 26.89
N ASN A 3 24.95 0.45 26.08
CA ASN A 3 25.39 -0.88 25.68
C ASN A 3 26.59 -0.74 24.74
N LYS A 4 27.64 -1.55 24.94
CA LYS A 4 28.94 -1.39 24.27
C LYS A 4 29.09 -2.25 23.01
N ASP A 5 28.18 -3.21 22.82
CA ASP A 5 28.15 -4.10 21.66
C ASP A 5 27.08 -3.68 20.63
N ALA A 6 27.45 -3.78 19.35
CA ALA A 6 26.59 -3.66 18.17
C ALA A 6 25.87 -2.31 17.89
N ARG A 7 26.64 -1.24 17.61
CA ARG A 7 26.34 -0.09 16.69
C ARG A 7 25.03 0.73 16.83
N THR A 8 24.18 0.42 17.80
CA THR A 8 22.84 1.00 17.92
C THR A 8 22.78 1.87 19.16
N LEU A 9 22.89 3.19 18.99
CA LEU A 9 22.76 4.11 20.11
C LEU A 9 21.32 4.04 20.63
N SER A 10 21.18 3.82 21.93
CA SER A 10 19.92 3.66 22.63
C SER A 10 19.91 4.55 23.87
N PHE A 11 18.79 5.23 24.10
CA PHE A 11 18.58 6.14 25.22
C PHE A 11 17.20 5.84 25.83
N GLY A 12 17.19 5.68 27.16
CA GLY A 12 15.99 5.27 27.89
C GLY A 12 15.84 6.07 29.15
N LEU A 13 14.70 6.75 29.26
CA LEU A 13 14.24 7.48 30.44
C LEU A 13 12.95 6.86 31.02
N GLY A 14 12.56 5.67 30.54
CA GLY A 14 11.31 5.04 30.94
C GLY A 14 11.19 4.76 32.45
N GLY A 15 9.96 4.77 32.96
CA GLY A 15 9.63 4.57 34.38
C GLY A 15 9.95 5.75 35.31
N ASN A 16 10.29 6.93 34.77
CA ASN A 16 10.52 8.15 35.55
C ASN A 16 9.23 9.00 35.68
N ARG A 17 9.33 10.20 36.26
CA ARG A 17 8.21 11.15 36.41
C ARG A 17 8.42 12.43 35.59
N LEU A 18 8.80 12.25 34.34
CA LEU A 18 9.00 13.30 33.34
C LEU A 18 7.66 13.72 32.74
N LYS A 19 6.94 14.61 33.44
CA LYS A 19 5.61 15.11 33.01
C LYS A 19 5.62 15.88 31.68
N ASP A 20 6.77 16.42 31.34
CA ASP A 20 7.08 17.14 30.10
C ASP A 20 8.56 16.92 29.78
N ILE A 21 8.92 17.05 28.50
CA ILE A 21 10.30 17.16 28.02
C ILE A 21 10.31 18.45 27.16
N PRO A 22 10.90 19.55 27.66
CA PRO A 22 10.76 20.85 27.03
C PRO A 22 11.41 20.89 25.65
N LYS A 23 10.97 21.83 24.81
CA LYS A 23 11.68 22.17 23.58
C LYS A 23 13.12 22.58 23.92
N GLU A 24 14.07 22.20 23.08
CA GLU A 24 15.50 22.46 23.30
C GLU A 24 16.08 21.74 24.55
N SER A 25 15.48 20.61 24.95
CA SER A 25 15.99 19.72 26.01
C SER A 25 17.40 19.14 25.77
N GLY A 26 17.97 19.38 24.58
CA GLY A 26 19.20 18.76 24.11
C GLY A 26 19.00 17.34 23.56
N LEU A 27 17.82 16.74 23.69
CA LEU A 27 17.51 15.42 23.13
C LEU A 27 17.72 15.39 21.60
N SER A 28 17.31 16.46 20.93
CA SER A 28 17.52 16.71 19.49
C SER A 28 19.00 16.80 19.05
N SER A 29 19.96 16.91 19.99
CA SER A 29 21.39 16.84 19.68
C SER A 29 21.91 15.40 19.47
N LEU A 30 21.14 14.39 19.87
CA LEU A 30 21.52 12.96 19.83
C LEU A 30 21.34 12.37 18.41
N ASN A 31 21.96 12.99 17.42
CA ASN A 31 21.81 12.70 15.97
C ASN A 31 22.17 11.26 15.52
N GLU A 32 22.77 10.44 16.40
CA GLU A 32 23.04 9.00 16.15
C GLU A 32 22.02 8.06 16.81
N LEU A 33 21.04 8.59 17.55
CA LEU A 33 20.08 7.82 18.35
C LEU A 33 19.14 7.00 17.47
N ARG A 34 19.00 5.71 17.79
CA ARG A 34 18.20 4.73 17.04
C ARG A 34 17.03 4.16 17.82
N ILE A 35 17.17 4.05 19.14
CA ILE A 35 16.17 3.51 20.04
C ILE A 35 15.94 4.52 21.16
N LEU A 36 14.73 5.05 21.26
CA LEU A 36 14.32 5.96 22.32
C LEU A 36 13.19 5.32 23.13
N LYS A 37 13.37 5.25 24.46
CA LYS A 37 12.36 4.77 25.40
C LYS A 37 11.98 5.85 26.41
N LEU A 38 10.75 6.31 26.29
CA LEU A 38 10.08 7.28 27.16
C LEU A 38 8.82 6.68 27.79
N ASP A 39 8.75 5.35 27.91
CA ASP A 39 7.62 4.63 28.48
C ASP A 39 7.37 4.99 29.95
N ARG A 40 6.11 5.07 30.38
CA ARG A 40 5.72 5.23 31.80
C ARG A 40 6.37 6.44 32.47
N CYS A 41 6.42 7.57 31.76
CA CYS A 41 7.09 8.80 32.20
C CYS A 41 6.16 9.83 32.86
N GLU A 42 4.84 9.64 32.87
CA GLU A 42 3.83 10.70 33.16
C GLU A 42 3.74 11.81 32.07
N LEU A 43 4.32 11.63 30.88
CA LEU A 43 4.34 12.65 29.81
C LEU A 43 2.91 13.03 29.37
N SER A 44 2.61 14.32 29.42
CA SER A 44 1.31 14.90 29.00
C SER A 44 1.23 15.34 27.54
N SER A 45 2.38 15.39 26.86
CA SER A 45 2.56 15.91 25.51
C SER A 45 3.57 15.05 24.74
N PHE A 46 3.53 15.08 23.40
CA PHE A 46 4.61 14.54 22.58
C PHE A 46 5.80 15.52 22.59
N PRO A 47 7.05 15.10 22.85
CA PRO A 47 8.19 16.03 22.83
C PRO A 47 8.64 16.35 21.40
N GLU A 48 8.47 17.59 20.95
CA GLU A 48 8.84 18.02 19.59
C GLU A 48 10.33 17.79 19.24
N ASP A 49 11.23 17.78 20.23
CA ASP A 49 12.65 17.44 20.05
C ASP A 49 12.84 16.04 19.42
N VAL A 50 11.91 15.10 19.64
CA VAL A 50 11.94 13.73 19.07
C VAL A 50 11.77 13.74 17.55
N LEU A 51 11.05 14.72 16.99
CA LEU A 51 10.89 14.90 15.54
C LEU A 51 12.21 15.28 14.84
N ASN A 52 13.25 15.60 15.61
CA ASN A 52 14.57 15.94 15.13
C ASN A 52 15.59 14.79 15.26
N LEU A 53 15.15 13.58 15.60
CA LEU A 53 16.00 12.40 15.70
C LEU A 53 16.07 11.64 14.37
N ASP A 54 16.82 12.20 13.42
CA ASP A 54 16.89 11.81 12.00
C ASP A 54 17.17 10.31 11.75
N LYS A 55 17.73 9.59 12.73
CA LYS A 55 18.12 8.16 12.67
C LYS A 55 17.32 7.24 13.59
N LEU A 56 16.25 7.76 14.22
CA LEU A 56 15.43 7.01 15.16
C LEU A 56 14.60 5.95 14.41
N TYR A 57 14.81 4.69 14.79
CA TYR A 57 14.17 3.50 14.23
C TYR A 57 13.01 3.01 15.12
N PHE A 58 13.21 3.07 16.45
CA PHE A 58 12.27 2.62 17.47
C PHE A 58 11.96 3.75 18.45
N LEU A 59 10.66 4.01 18.69
CA LEU A 59 10.16 4.91 19.71
C LEU A 59 9.11 4.21 20.57
N ASP A 60 9.36 4.13 21.88
CA ASP A 60 8.36 3.73 22.87
C ASP A 60 8.00 4.92 23.76
N MET A 61 6.72 5.24 23.81
CA MET A 61 6.10 6.23 24.70
C MET A 61 4.88 5.65 25.42
N SER A 62 4.79 4.33 25.56
CA SER A 62 3.64 3.67 26.17
C SER A 62 3.47 3.98 27.66
N GLY A 63 2.24 3.99 28.19
CA GLY A 63 1.98 4.28 29.61
C GLY A 63 2.12 5.76 29.98
N ASN A 64 1.90 6.67 29.05
CA ASN A 64 1.93 8.12 29.27
C ASN A 64 0.52 8.73 29.19
N LEU A 65 0.41 10.05 29.33
CA LEU A 65 -0.85 10.80 29.28
C LEU A 65 -1.08 11.50 27.92
N ILE A 66 -0.21 11.23 26.93
CA ILE A 66 -0.27 11.77 25.57
C ILE A 66 -1.59 11.35 24.90
N ASN A 67 -2.33 12.32 24.36
CA ASN A 67 -3.65 12.12 23.74
C ASN A 67 -3.77 12.63 22.28
N LYS A 68 -2.74 13.32 21.78
CA LYS A 68 -2.57 13.74 20.38
C LYS A 68 -1.10 13.60 19.97
N LEU A 69 -0.86 13.24 18.71
CA LEU A 69 0.47 13.27 18.08
C LEU A 69 0.66 14.59 17.31
N PRO A 70 1.90 15.06 17.11
CA PRO A 70 2.14 16.30 16.38
C PRO A 70 1.79 16.13 14.89
N GLU A 71 1.25 17.18 14.29
CA GLU A 71 0.78 17.17 12.89
C GLU A 71 1.92 16.98 11.87
N ASN A 72 3.17 17.11 12.32
CA ASN A 72 4.40 16.90 11.56
C ASN A 72 5.18 15.65 12.02
N ILE A 73 4.50 14.57 12.41
CA ILE A 73 5.14 13.30 12.78
C ILE A 73 5.73 12.53 11.57
N GLU A 74 5.29 12.83 10.34
CA GLU A 74 5.87 12.28 9.10
C GLU A 74 7.32 12.68 8.85
N LEU A 75 7.84 13.65 9.61
CA LEU A 75 9.25 14.02 9.62
C LEU A 75 10.15 12.92 10.22
N MET A 76 9.55 11.89 10.84
CA MET A 76 10.25 10.74 11.42
C MET A 76 10.51 9.64 10.37
N TYR A 77 11.12 9.97 9.24
CA TYR A 77 11.26 9.07 8.08
C TYR A 77 12.05 7.77 8.32
N SER A 78 12.86 7.71 9.39
CA SER A 78 13.62 6.51 9.78
C SER A 78 12.84 5.58 10.72
N LEU A 79 11.64 5.99 11.18
CA LEU A 79 10.90 5.28 12.22
C LEU A 79 10.14 4.08 11.64
N GLU A 80 10.58 2.88 12.01
CA GLU A 80 9.97 1.61 11.61
C GLU A 80 9.13 1.01 12.75
N GLU A 81 9.37 1.38 14.02
CA GLU A 81 8.63 0.87 15.18
C GLU A 81 8.13 1.97 16.12
N LEU A 82 6.82 2.00 16.39
CA LEU A 82 6.16 2.96 17.28
C LEU A 82 5.23 2.27 18.29
N ASN A 83 5.54 2.42 19.58
CA ASN A 83 4.67 2.01 20.69
C ASN A 83 4.09 3.21 21.44
N ILE A 84 2.77 3.32 21.41
CA ILE A 84 1.93 4.34 22.06
C ILE A 84 0.76 3.71 22.83
N SER A 85 0.97 2.49 23.35
CA SER A 85 0.00 1.76 24.17
C SER A 85 -0.26 2.43 25.52
N SER A 86 -1.42 2.20 26.13
CA SER A 86 -1.80 2.67 27.46
C SER A 86 -1.64 4.20 27.61
N CYS A 87 -2.13 4.93 26.61
CA CYS A 87 -2.02 6.38 26.51
C CYS A 87 -3.40 7.06 26.65
N GLY A 88 -3.47 8.37 26.41
CA GLY A 88 -4.69 9.17 26.54
C GLY A 88 -5.57 9.25 25.28
N PHE A 89 -5.34 8.42 24.26
CA PHE A 89 -5.98 8.59 22.95
C PHE A 89 -7.48 8.27 22.98
N GLU A 90 -8.31 9.27 22.67
CA GLU A 90 -9.78 9.11 22.57
C GLU A 90 -10.28 8.75 21.17
N LYS A 91 -9.38 8.75 20.19
CA LYS A 91 -9.59 8.38 18.78
C LYS A 91 -8.30 7.76 18.25
N PHE A 92 -8.40 7.02 17.14
CA PHE A 92 -7.20 6.60 16.42
C PHE A 92 -6.38 7.84 16.00
N PRO A 93 -5.07 7.91 16.31
CA PRO A 93 -4.25 9.06 15.94
C PRO A 93 -3.90 9.02 14.45
N GLU A 94 -4.72 9.66 13.62
CA GLU A 94 -4.60 9.70 12.16
C GLU A 94 -3.22 10.20 11.68
N GLU A 95 -2.49 10.96 12.51
CA GLU A 95 -1.14 11.41 12.21
C GLU A 95 -0.15 10.24 11.95
N VAL A 96 -0.34 9.06 12.57
CA VAL A 96 0.54 7.89 12.31
C VAL A 96 0.47 7.40 10.87
N LEU A 97 -0.65 7.65 10.18
CA LEU A 97 -0.87 7.24 8.78
C LEU A 97 0.04 7.99 7.79
N ASN A 98 0.73 9.03 8.27
CA ASN A 98 1.72 9.78 7.50
C ASN A 98 3.14 9.17 7.62
N ILE A 99 3.40 8.25 8.56
CA ILE A 99 4.73 7.66 8.81
C ILE A 99 5.03 6.55 7.79
N GLY A 100 5.52 6.94 6.61
CA GLY A 100 5.61 6.06 5.43
C GLY A 100 6.53 4.83 5.52
N TYR A 101 7.37 4.70 6.55
CA TYR A 101 8.24 3.52 6.78
C TYR A 101 7.79 2.63 7.95
N LEU A 102 6.67 2.94 8.59
CA LEU A 102 6.26 2.24 9.80
C LEU A 102 5.94 0.76 9.53
N ARG A 103 6.66 -0.14 10.21
CA ARG A 103 6.53 -1.60 10.15
C ARG A 103 5.76 -2.15 11.35
N ASN A 104 6.06 -1.68 12.56
CA ASN A 104 5.41 -2.14 13.79
C ASN A 104 4.67 -0.98 14.46
N LEU A 105 3.36 -1.12 14.65
CA LEU A 105 2.51 -0.11 15.29
C LEU A 105 1.73 -0.72 16.46
N THR A 106 1.93 -0.18 17.66
CA THR A 106 1.33 -0.71 18.90
C THR A 106 0.60 0.42 19.64
N ILE A 107 -0.74 0.36 19.69
CA ILE A 107 -1.62 1.41 20.28
C ILE A 107 -2.55 0.83 21.35
N ARG A 108 -2.17 -0.30 21.97
CA ARG A 108 -3.04 -1.08 22.86
C ARG A 108 -3.58 -0.29 24.04
N ASP A 109 -4.61 -0.80 24.70
CA ASP A 109 -5.10 -0.28 25.99
C ASP A 109 -5.51 1.21 25.92
N ASN A 110 -5.87 1.69 24.72
CA ASN A 110 -6.49 2.98 24.47
C ASN A 110 -8.00 2.76 24.20
N GLU A 111 -8.73 2.29 25.22
CA GLU A 111 -10.09 1.74 25.13
C GLU A 111 -11.17 2.66 24.52
N LYS A 112 -10.86 3.95 24.38
CA LYS A 112 -11.72 4.99 23.80
C LYS A 112 -11.62 5.09 22.28
N ILE A 113 -10.63 4.48 21.63
CA ILE A 113 -10.42 4.61 20.17
C ILE A 113 -11.67 4.18 19.38
N ASN A 114 -12.32 3.06 19.73
CA ASN A 114 -13.59 2.52 19.17
C ASN A 114 -13.63 2.20 17.65
N THR A 115 -12.84 2.86 16.81
CA THR A 115 -12.80 2.75 15.34
C THR A 115 -11.42 3.08 14.80
N VAL A 116 -11.01 2.40 13.72
CA VAL A 116 -9.83 2.75 12.89
C VAL A 116 -10.34 3.30 11.56
N PRO A 117 -9.76 4.37 10.98
CA PRO A 117 -10.13 4.85 9.65
C PRO A 117 -9.69 3.87 8.56
N GLY A 118 -10.60 3.54 7.64
CA GLY A 118 -10.33 2.76 6.42
C GLY A 118 -10.47 3.61 5.15
N GLY A 119 -10.32 2.98 3.99
CA GLY A 119 -10.24 3.67 2.70
C GLY A 119 -8.85 4.24 2.44
N LYS A 120 -8.66 4.75 1.21
CA LYS A 120 -7.41 5.36 0.68
C LYS A 120 -6.68 6.37 1.58
N ASP A 121 -7.40 7.01 2.51
CA ASP A 121 -6.89 8.03 3.43
C ASP A 121 -6.61 7.48 4.84
N GLY A 122 -7.01 6.23 5.12
CA GLY A 122 -6.94 5.52 6.40
C GLY A 122 -5.77 4.53 6.51
N ILE A 123 -5.98 3.40 7.20
CA ILE A 123 -4.94 2.40 7.56
C ILE A 123 -4.24 1.75 6.35
N GLU A 124 -4.90 1.73 5.18
CA GLU A 124 -4.35 1.32 3.88
C GLU A 124 -3.09 2.10 3.49
N ARG A 125 -2.91 3.30 4.04
CA ARG A 125 -1.72 4.14 3.78
C ARG A 125 -0.42 3.55 4.34
N LEU A 126 -0.49 2.69 5.34
CA LEU A 126 0.67 2.04 5.95
C LEU A 126 1.10 0.81 5.13
N THR A 127 1.56 1.03 3.90
CA THR A 127 1.87 -0.05 2.94
C THR A 127 3.06 -0.93 3.35
N ASN A 128 3.89 -0.46 4.28
CA ASN A 128 5.05 -1.18 4.83
C ASN A 128 4.77 -1.89 6.17
N LEU A 129 3.52 -1.81 6.66
CA LEU A 129 3.14 -2.34 7.97
C LEU A 129 3.26 -3.88 8.01
N GLY A 130 4.15 -4.38 8.86
CA GLY A 130 4.37 -5.80 9.13
C GLY A 130 3.63 -6.31 10.36
N ASN A 131 3.49 -5.49 11.41
CA ASN A 131 2.79 -5.89 12.64
C ASN A 131 1.93 -4.75 13.17
N ILE A 132 0.68 -5.06 13.54
CA ILE A 132 -0.20 -4.11 14.23
C ILE A 132 -0.81 -4.72 15.49
N ASP A 133 -0.77 -3.96 16.60
CA ASP A 133 -1.41 -4.33 17.85
C ASP A 133 -2.33 -3.21 18.36
N LEU A 134 -3.62 -3.51 18.28
CA LEU A 134 -4.76 -2.72 18.68
C LEU A 134 -5.57 -3.45 19.77
N THR A 135 -4.93 -4.34 20.53
CA THR A 135 -5.52 -5.01 21.69
C THR A 135 -6.13 -3.99 22.67
N ASN A 136 -7.35 -4.24 23.15
CA ASN A 136 -8.05 -3.39 24.12
C ASN A 136 -8.17 -1.90 23.68
N CYS A 137 -8.48 -1.65 22.41
CA CYS A 137 -8.77 -0.31 21.86
C CYS A 137 -10.28 0.00 21.77
N GLY A 138 -11.11 -0.87 22.35
CA GLY A 138 -12.58 -0.77 22.33
C GLY A 138 -13.22 -0.90 20.94
N LEU A 139 -12.50 -1.41 19.94
CA LEU A 139 -12.93 -1.44 18.54
C LEU A 139 -14.25 -2.18 18.35
N LYS A 140 -15.21 -1.57 17.66
CA LYS A 140 -16.56 -2.14 17.45
C LYS A 140 -16.70 -2.93 16.15
N ALA A 141 -15.85 -2.66 15.17
CA ALA A 141 -15.84 -3.30 13.86
C ALA A 141 -14.42 -3.71 13.48
N MET A 142 -14.30 -4.70 12.60
CA MET A 142 -13.03 -5.13 12.02
C MET A 142 -12.46 -4.02 11.10
N PRO A 143 -11.23 -3.53 11.31
CA PRO A 143 -10.55 -2.69 10.32
C PRO A 143 -10.18 -3.52 9.08
N ASP A 144 -10.24 -2.92 7.89
CA ASP A 144 -9.74 -3.57 6.68
C ASP A 144 -8.21 -3.45 6.59
N PHE A 145 -7.55 -4.57 6.30
CA PHE A 145 -6.10 -4.70 6.12
C PHE A 145 -5.72 -5.35 4.78
N SER A 146 -6.69 -5.59 3.89
CA SER A 146 -6.55 -6.40 2.66
C SER A 146 -5.54 -5.84 1.65
N ILE A 147 -5.11 -4.59 1.82
CA ILE A 147 -4.15 -3.86 0.97
C ILE A 147 -2.74 -3.82 1.60
N ASN A 148 -2.59 -4.07 2.90
CA ASN A 148 -1.32 -4.02 3.62
C ASN A 148 -0.48 -5.28 3.35
N SER A 149 0.11 -5.38 2.15
CA SER A 149 0.75 -6.61 1.64
C SER A 149 1.86 -7.17 2.53
N GLN A 150 2.54 -6.32 3.30
CA GLN A 150 3.63 -6.74 4.19
C GLN A 150 3.17 -7.30 5.55
N LEU A 151 1.87 -7.23 5.86
CA LEU A 151 1.34 -7.50 7.20
C LEU A 151 1.45 -8.99 7.57
N GLU A 152 2.21 -9.30 8.62
CA GLU A 152 2.50 -10.65 9.13
C GLU A 152 1.67 -11.00 10.37
N SER A 153 1.39 -10.03 11.24
CA SER A 153 0.61 -10.22 12.47
C SER A 153 -0.42 -9.11 12.72
N ILE A 154 -1.64 -9.52 13.07
CA ILE A 154 -2.78 -8.65 13.40
C ILE A 154 -3.27 -8.99 14.80
N LEU A 155 -3.09 -8.09 15.77
CA LEU A 155 -3.52 -8.29 17.15
C LEU A 155 -4.68 -7.34 17.48
N LEU A 156 -5.88 -7.89 17.62
CA LEU A 156 -7.15 -7.20 17.85
C LEU A 156 -7.89 -7.75 19.10
N SER A 157 -7.15 -8.39 20.01
CA SER A 157 -7.74 -9.06 21.18
C SER A 157 -8.41 -8.07 22.15
N SER A 158 -9.33 -8.56 22.99
CA SER A 158 -10.00 -7.76 24.03
C SER A 158 -10.74 -6.51 23.52
N ASN A 159 -11.23 -6.54 22.28
CA ASN A 159 -12.03 -5.47 21.69
C ASN A 159 -13.54 -5.79 21.77
N LYS A 160 -14.37 -5.03 21.04
CA LYS A 160 -15.83 -5.13 21.06
C LYS A 160 -16.40 -5.63 19.72
N ILE A 161 -15.56 -6.17 18.84
CA ILE A 161 -15.89 -6.58 17.47
C ILE A 161 -16.94 -7.71 17.52
N ASN A 162 -18.08 -7.50 16.88
CA ASN A 162 -19.24 -8.40 16.89
C ASN A 162 -19.32 -9.32 15.65
N GLU A 163 -18.72 -8.90 14.54
CA GLU A 163 -18.66 -9.63 13.27
C GLU A 163 -17.37 -9.31 12.50
N VAL A 164 -17.03 -10.20 11.55
CA VAL A 164 -16.01 -9.95 10.52
C VAL A 164 -16.73 -9.92 9.16
N PRO A 165 -16.39 -9.00 8.24
CA PRO A 165 -17.05 -8.90 6.93
C PRO A 165 -16.99 -10.21 6.13
N ILE A 166 -18.00 -10.42 5.28
CA ILE A 166 -18.18 -11.65 4.49
C ILE A 166 -17.11 -11.78 3.39
N ASP A 167 -16.64 -10.63 2.91
CA ASP A 167 -15.67 -10.37 1.87
C ASP A 167 -14.25 -10.05 2.39
N TYR A 168 -14.02 -10.17 3.70
CA TYR A 168 -12.74 -9.87 4.35
C TYR A 168 -11.62 -10.84 3.90
N ASP A 169 -10.73 -10.39 3.00
CA ASP A 169 -9.74 -11.25 2.34
C ASP A 169 -8.28 -10.82 2.59
N LEU A 170 -7.59 -11.58 3.42
CA LEU A 170 -6.16 -11.40 3.71
C LEU A 170 -5.23 -12.05 2.66
N SER A 171 -5.75 -12.56 1.52
CA SER A 171 -4.95 -13.28 0.52
C SER A 171 -3.75 -12.51 -0.04
N ASN A 172 -3.83 -11.18 -0.11
CA ASN A 172 -2.75 -10.31 -0.58
C ASN A 172 -1.69 -9.98 0.50
N THR A 173 -1.86 -10.46 1.73
CA THR A 173 -1.00 -10.16 2.88
C THR A 173 -0.07 -11.34 3.24
N LYS A 174 1.04 -11.03 3.90
CA LYS A 174 1.94 -12.01 4.53
C LYS A 174 1.36 -12.65 5.82
N ALA A 175 0.09 -12.42 6.16
CA ALA A 175 -0.42 -12.65 7.53
C ALA A 175 -0.36 -14.13 7.94
N GLN A 176 0.33 -14.40 9.05
CA GLN A 176 0.54 -15.71 9.67
C GLN A 176 -0.19 -15.84 11.02
N TYR A 177 -0.48 -14.74 11.70
CA TYR A 177 -1.20 -14.75 12.98
C TYR A 177 -2.24 -13.62 13.05
N VAL A 178 -3.47 -13.95 13.46
CA VAL A 178 -4.58 -13.02 13.65
C VAL A 178 -5.26 -13.30 15.00
N ASP A 179 -5.14 -12.37 15.94
CA ASP A 179 -5.76 -12.49 17.26
C ASP A 179 -7.06 -11.67 17.34
N LEU A 180 -8.18 -12.37 17.39
CA LEU A 180 -9.52 -11.83 17.61
C LEU A 180 -10.11 -12.33 18.94
N SER A 181 -9.28 -12.82 19.86
CA SER A 181 -9.76 -13.36 21.13
C SER A 181 -10.40 -12.28 22.01
N MET A 182 -11.27 -12.68 22.94
CA MET A 182 -11.96 -11.76 23.87
C MET A 182 -12.74 -10.64 23.17
N ASN A 183 -13.34 -10.94 22.02
CA ASN A 183 -14.26 -10.05 21.30
C ASN A 183 -15.72 -10.53 21.47
N ASN A 184 -16.65 -9.96 20.70
CA ASN A 184 -18.07 -10.30 20.71
C ASN A 184 -18.52 -11.16 19.51
N LEU A 185 -17.59 -11.85 18.81
CA LEU A 185 -17.91 -12.59 17.58
C LEU A 185 -18.91 -13.72 17.85
N THR A 186 -20.01 -13.77 17.09
CA THR A 186 -21.06 -14.82 17.24
C THR A 186 -20.97 -15.95 16.22
N LYS A 187 -20.23 -15.73 15.13
CA LYS A 187 -20.05 -16.63 13.98
C LYS A 187 -18.65 -16.41 13.38
N ILE A 188 -18.18 -17.38 12.61
CA ILE A 188 -16.99 -17.24 11.75
C ILE A 188 -17.46 -17.16 10.30
N PRO A 189 -17.11 -16.14 9.50
CA PRO A 189 -17.44 -16.12 8.09
C PRO A 189 -16.62 -17.17 7.33
N GLN A 190 -17.21 -17.73 6.26
CA GLN A 190 -16.56 -18.79 5.47
C GLN A 190 -15.22 -18.35 4.85
N VAL A 191 -15.00 -17.03 4.65
CA VAL A 191 -13.72 -16.49 4.15
C VAL A 191 -12.55 -16.78 5.11
N ILE A 192 -12.70 -16.56 6.43
CA ILE A 192 -11.67 -16.93 7.43
C ILE A 192 -11.41 -18.45 7.42
N ILE A 193 -12.48 -19.26 7.33
CA ILE A 193 -12.35 -20.73 7.31
C ILE A 193 -11.61 -21.19 6.05
N ASN A 194 -11.83 -20.52 4.91
CA ASN A 194 -11.12 -20.79 3.66
C ASN A 194 -9.66 -20.31 3.71
N ASP A 195 -9.40 -19.16 4.32
CA ASP A 195 -8.05 -18.58 4.47
C ASP A 195 -7.16 -19.45 5.36
N ALA A 196 -7.65 -19.76 6.57
CA ALA A 196 -6.97 -20.61 7.54
C ALA A 196 -6.66 -22.02 7.00
N LYS A 197 -7.44 -22.51 6.02
CA LYS A 197 -7.19 -23.78 5.30
C LYS A 197 -6.19 -23.64 4.13
N LYS A 198 -5.98 -22.44 3.59
CA LYS A 198 -5.14 -22.19 2.40
C LYS A 198 -3.75 -21.64 2.73
N ARG A 199 -3.67 -20.62 3.61
CA ARG A 199 -2.44 -19.82 3.84
C ARG A 199 -1.63 -20.24 5.08
N ASN A 200 -2.09 -21.25 5.83
CA ASN A 200 -1.52 -21.63 7.13
C ASN A 200 -1.52 -20.49 8.18
N CYS A 201 -2.35 -19.45 7.96
CA CYS A 201 -2.56 -18.36 8.92
C CYS A 201 -3.31 -18.89 10.14
N GLN A 202 -2.76 -18.64 11.33
CA GLN A 202 -3.36 -19.01 12.61
C GLN A 202 -4.30 -17.92 13.09
N TYR A 203 -5.52 -18.30 13.48
CA TYR A 203 -6.54 -17.40 14.01
C TYR A 203 -6.83 -17.77 15.47
N ASN A 204 -6.53 -16.86 16.41
CA ASN A 204 -6.98 -17.01 17.80
C ASN A 204 -8.36 -16.35 17.96
N LEU A 205 -9.40 -17.15 18.11
CA LEU A 205 -10.79 -16.72 18.33
C LEU A 205 -11.30 -17.05 19.74
N SER A 206 -10.41 -17.43 20.66
CA SER A 206 -10.78 -17.82 22.04
C SER A 206 -11.63 -16.76 22.77
N LYS A 207 -12.50 -17.20 23.68
CA LYS A 207 -13.36 -16.33 24.51
C LYS A 207 -14.29 -15.37 23.71
N ASN A 208 -14.86 -15.85 22.60
CA ASN A 208 -15.93 -15.21 21.82
C ASN A 208 -17.27 -15.98 22.01
N TYR A 209 -18.35 -15.60 21.32
CA TYR A 209 -19.68 -16.24 21.41
C TYR A 209 -20.01 -17.12 20.19
N ILE A 210 -18.98 -17.74 19.62
CA ILE A 210 -19.06 -18.50 18.37
C ILE A 210 -19.89 -19.76 18.56
N LYS A 211 -20.93 -19.93 17.73
CA LYS A 211 -21.75 -21.15 17.65
C LYS A 211 -21.36 -21.99 16.43
N GLY A 212 -21.48 -23.32 16.53
CA GLY A 212 -21.18 -24.25 15.43
C GLY A 212 -19.68 -24.43 15.19
N ILE A 213 -18.97 -24.97 16.19
CA ILE A 213 -17.50 -25.10 16.20
C ILE A 213 -17.01 -26.39 15.50
N GLU A 214 -17.93 -27.30 15.16
CA GLU A 214 -17.62 -28.60 14.56
C GLU A 214 -16.99 -28.49 13.16
N GLY A 215 -15.95 -29.28 12.89
CA GLY A 215 -15.31 -29.38 11.57
C GLY A 215 -14.36 -28.22 11.20
N LEU A 216 -14.01 -27.35 12.15
CA LEU A 216 -13.04 -26.26 11.94
C LEU A 216 -11.58 -26.78 11.85
N PRO A 217 -10.71 -26.10 11.07
CA PRO A 217 -9.31 -26.50 10.90
C PRO A 217 -8.46 -26.17 12.14
N LEU A 218 -7.38 -26.93 12.37
CA LEU A 218 -6.45 -26.74 13.50
C LEU A 218 -5.77 -25.37 13.56
N SER A 219 -5.73 -24.64 12.44
CA SER A 219 -5.25 -23.26 12.35
C SER A 219 -6.21 -22.24 12.99
N ILE A 220 -7.46 -22.61 13.28
CA ILE A 220 -8.40 -21.77 14.06
C ILE A 220 -8.41 -22.25 15.51
N ASN A 221 -7.69 -21.53 16.37
CA ASN A 221 -7.64 -21.77 17.81
C ASN A 221 -8.89 -21.15 18.47
N ILE A 222 -9.74 -22.02 19.04
CA ILE A 222 -10.90 -21.62 19.86
C ILE A 222 -10.77 -22.25 21.25
N ILE A 223 -9.82 -21.77 22.05
CA ILE A 223 -9.77 -22.09 23.48
C ILE A 223 -10.97 -21.43 24.19
N ASP A 224 -12.07 -22.17 24.19
CA ASP A 224 -13.10 -22.08 25.23
C ASP A 224 -13.48 -23.50 25.69
N GLN A 225 -12.47 -24.31 26.04
CA GLN A 225 -12.66 -25.58 26.76
C GLN A 225 -13.04 -25.33 28.22
N LYS A 226 -14.20 -24.70 28.40
CA LYS A 226 -15.06 -24.87 29.57
C LYS A 226 -16.40 -25.43 29.11
N GLN A 227 -16.35 -26.63 28.55
CA GLN A 227 -17.53 -27.49 28.46
C GLN A 227 -17.96 -27.86 29.87
N LEU A 228 -18.82 -27.03 30.45
CA LEU A 228 -19.53 -27.28 31.69
C LEU A 228 -20.92 -27.79 31.28
N CYS A 229 -21.01 -29.10 31.08
CA CYS A 229 -22.17 -29.74 30.46
C CYS A 229 -23.04 -30.42 31.53
N PHE A 230 -24.18 -29.82 31.84
CA PHE A 230 -25.23 -30.49 32.60
C PHE A 230 -25.93 -31.54 31.72
N SER A 231 -26.05 -32.78 32.20
CA SER A 231 -26.92 -33.79 31.59
C SER A 231 -28.38 -33.53 31.97
N SER A 232 -29.25 -33.33 30.98
CA SER A 232 -30.69 -33.02 31.18
C SER A 232 -31.52 -34.18 31.73
N ASP A 233 -31.01 -35.41 31.62
CA ASP A 233 -31.85 -36.62 31.63
C ASP A 233 -31.81 -37.31 33.01
N LEU A 234 -32.39 -36.66 34.02
CA LEU A 234 -32.62 -37.28 35.33
C LEU A 234 -33.99 -36.88 35.91
N SER A 235 -34.98 -37.74 35.72
CA SER A 235 -36.26 -37.68 36.44
C SER A 235 -36.10 -38.30 37.82
N VAL A 236 -36.52 -37.60 38.88
CA VAL A 236 -36.41 -38.07 40.27
C VAL A 236 -37.80 -38.19 40.90
N GLU A 237 -38.13 -39.39 41.40
CA GLU A 237 -39.33 -39.64 42.20
C GLU A 237 -39.01 -39.55 43.70
N THR A 238 -39.87 -38.88 44.48
CA THR A 238 -39.66 -38.60 45.91
C THR A 238 -40.98 -38.32 46.64
N THR A 239 -40.96 -38.17 47.97
CA THR A 239 -42.17 -38.01 48.80
C THR A 239 -42.40 -36.57 49.28
N THR A 240 -43.65 -36.22 49.61
CA THR A 240 -44.03 -34.93 50.24
C THR A 240 -43.45 -34.70 51.65
N SER A 241 -42.75 -35.68 52.20
CA SER A 241 -42.01 -35.62 53.47
C SER A 241 -40.51 -35.34 53.29
N SER A 242 -40.01 -35.36 52.03
CA SER A 242 -38.57 -35.32 51.74
C SER A 242 -38.02 -33.91 51.58
N ILE A 243 -36.90 -33.62 52.26
CA ILE A 243 -36.06 -32.44 52.01
C ILE A 243 -35.06 -32.79 50.91
N ILE A 244 -35.08 -32.03 49.81
CA ILE A 244 -34.31 -32.32 48.59
C ILE A 244 -33.14 -31.34 48.49
N ASP A 245 -31.92 -31.87 48.55
CA ASP A 245 -30.70 -31.11 48.29
C ASP A 245 -30.35 -31.21 46.80
N LEU A 246 -30.58 -30.12 46.05
CA LEU A 246 -30.40 -30.08 44.60
C LEU A 246 -28.92 -30.17 44.20
N ASN A 247 -28.00 -29.72 45.05
CA ASN A 247 -26.56 -29.75 44.75
C ASN A 247 -26.03 -31.19 44.62
N LYS A 248 -26.69 -32.18 45.26
CA LYS A 248 -26.33 -33.61 45.15
C LYS A 248 -26.70 -34.26 43.81
N PHE A 249 -27.63 -33.69 43.06
CA PHE A 249 -28.10 -34.25 41.77
C PHE A 249 -27.33 -33.69 40.56
N ILE A 250 -26.55 -32.64 40.75
CA ILE A 250 -25.77 -31.99 39.70
C ILE A 250 -24.38 -32.60 39.60
N LYS A 251 -24.05 -33.09 38.39
CA LYS A 251 -22.70 -33.50 38.03
C LYS A 251 -22.07 -32.44 37.14
N CYS A 252 -20.96 -31.88 37.61
CA CYS A 252 -20.07 -31.07 36.78
C CYS A 252 -19.07 -32.00 36.08
N SER A 253 -18.91 -31.85 34.77
CA SER A 253 -17.83 -32.47 34.02
C SER A 253 -16.95 -31.41 33.38
N ILE A 254 -15.68 -31.76 33.14
CA ILE A 254 -14.76 -31.02 32.28
C ILE A 254 -14.15 -32.05 31.32
N ASN A 255 -14.23 -31.79 30.01
CA ASN A 255 -13.67 -32.67 28.96
C ASN A 255 -14.10 -34.15 29.10
N ASN A 256 -15.38 -34.39 29.47
CA ASN A 256 -15.99 -35.70 29.75
C ASN A 256 -15.46 -36.47 30.98
N GLU A 257 -14.54 -35.93 31.77
CA GLU A 257 -14.28 -36.45 33.13
C GLU A 257 -15.30 -35.87 34.11
N VAL A 258 -15.93 -36.74 34.91
CA VAL A 258 -16.89 -36.35 35.97
C VAL A 258 -16.11 -35.91 37.20
N ILE A 259 -16.37 -34.70 37.70
CA ILE A 259 -15.80 -34.23 38.96
C ILE A 259 -16.66 -34.78 40.10
N GLU A 260 -16.15 -35.78 40.82
CA GLU A 260 -16.84 -36.32 42.00
C GLU A 260 -16.72 -35.39 43.22
N ASP A 261 -17.79 -34.59 43.39
CA ASP A 261 -18.26 -33.99 44.64
C ASP A 261 -17.46 -32.78 45.23
N LYS A 262 -18.17 -31.99 46.05
CA LYS A 262 -17.67 -30.90 46.94
C LYS A 262 -17.05 -29.68 46.25
N GLY A 263 -17.90 -28.81 45.70
CA GLY A 263 -17.46 -27.46 45.30
C GLY A 263 -18.51 -26.48 44.77
N LEU A 264 -19.80 -26.82 44.70
CA LEU A 264 -20.83 -26.01 44.02
C LEU A 264 -21.72 -25.16 44.96
N ASP A 265 -21.60 -25.30 46.28
CA ASP A 265 -22.44 -24.58 47.24
C ASP A 265 -22.33 -23.06 47.06
N GLY A 266 -23.47 -22.41 46.81
CA GLY A 266 -23.55 -20.97 46.59
C GLY A 266 -23.07 -20.46 45.23
N LEU A 267 -22.69 -21.33 44.28
CA LEU A 267 -22.30 -20.97 42.91
C LEU A 267 -23.41 -21.13 41.87
N VAL A 268 -24.51 -21.82 42.21
CA VAL A 268 -25.67 -22.03 41.35
C VAL A 268 -26.89 -21.35 42.00
N ASP A 269 -27.62 -20.56 41.22
CA ASP A 269 -28.97 -20.10 41.56
C ASP A 269 -30.01 -21.06 40.98
N TYR A 270 -31.08 -21.27 41.74
CA TYR A 270 -32.13 -22.22 41.40
C TYR A 270 -33.50 -21.55 41.42
N THR A 271 -34.29 -21.85 40.40
CA THR A 271 -35.74 -21.60 40.41
C THR A 271 -36.49 -22.92 40.22
N TYR A 272 -37.75 -22.95 40.64
CA TYR A 272 -38.65 -24.05 40.36
C TYR A 272 -40.05 -23.55 40.05
N ILE A 273 -40.75 -24.24 39.16
CA ILE A 273 -42.15 -23.98 38.86
C ILE A 273 -42.99 -24.89 39.77
N ASP A 274 -43.91 -24.28 40.52
CA ASP A 274 -44.81 -25.01 41.40
C ASP A 274 -46.01 -25.63 40.68
N SER A 275 -46.78 -26.45 41.41
CA SER A 275 -48.01 -27.12 40.91
C SER A 275 -49.12 -26.17 40.47
N GLU A 276 -48.97 -24.86 40.71
CA GLU A 276 -49.89 -23.79 40.34
C GLU A 276 -49.33 -22.93 39.19
N GLY A 277 -48.16 -23.29 38.65
CA GLY A 277 -47.51 -22.67 37.48
C GLY A 277 -46.57 -21.50 37.79
N ASN A 278 -46.25 -21.24 39.06
CA ASN A 278 -45.50 -20.06 39.48
C ASN A 278 -44.01 -20.38 39.66
N GLU A 279 -43.13 -19.56 39.07
CA GLU A 279 -41.69 -19.66 39.27
C GLU A 279 -41.28 -19.05 40.62
N LYS A 280 -40.56 -19.83 41.43
CA LYS A 280 -40.09 -19.49 42.78
C LYS A 280 -38.59 -19.79 42.92
N ALA A 281 -37.85 -18.92 43.60
CA ALA A 281 -36.43 -19.16 43.87
C ALA A 281 -36.24 -20.18 45.00
N VAL A 282 -35.29 -21.10 44.85
CA VAL A 282 -34.88 -22.07 45.89
C VAL A 282 -33.68 -21.50 46.65
N LYS A 283 -33.78 -21.43 47.98
CA LYS A 283 -32.72 -20.85 48.81
C LYS A 283 -31.67 -21.90 49.17
N ASP A 284 -30.39 -21.51 49.09
CA ASP A 284 -29.24 -22.30 49.54
C ASP A 284 -29.16 -23.74 48.96
N GLY A 285 -29.79 -23.99 47.80
CA GLY A 285 -29.83 -25.29 47.12
C GLY A 285 -30.84 -26.31 47.68
N VAL A 286 -31.59 -25.97 48.71
CA VAL A 286 -32.47 -26.91 49.43
C VAL A 286 -33.94 -26.63 49.14
N LEU A 287 -34.62 -27.63 48.57
CA LEU A 287 -36.03 -27.60 48.22
C LEU A 287 -36.86 -28.46 49.19
N SER A 288 -38.04 -27.97 49.57
CA SER A 288 -39.02 -28.68 50.41
C SER A 288 -40.40 -28.47 49.78
N LEU A 289 -41.16 -29.55 49.59
CA LEU A 289 -42.41 -29.56 48.81
C LEU A 289 -43.53 -30.21 49.63
N ASP A 290 -44.65 -29.50 49.77
CA ASP A 290 -45.76 -29.83 50.67
C ASP A 290 -46.93 -30.58 49.99
N LYS A 291 -46.88 -30.75 48.67
CA LYS A 291 -47.96 -31.36 47.85
C LYS A 291 -47.38 -32.34 46.81
N PRO A 292 -48.09 -33.44 46.48
CA PRO A 292 -47.74 -34.29 45.34
C PRO A 292 -47.91 -33.52 44.02
N GLY A 293 -47.09 -33.83 43.01
CA GLY A 293 -47.12 -33.15 41.71
C GLY A 293 -45.82 -33.28 40.93
N VAL A 294 -45.80 -32.79 39.69
CA VAL A 294 -44.59 -32.67 38.88
C VAL A 294 -44.11 -31.22 38.93
N TYR A 295 -42.84 -31.04 39.28
CA TYR A 295 -42.17 -29.76 39.47
C TYR A 295 -40.99 -29.65 38.52
N THR A 296 -40.91 -28.56 37.75
CA THR A 296 -39.77 -28.27 36.88
C THR A 296 -38.79 -27.37 37.62
N VAL A 297 -37.61 -27.89 37.94
CA VAL A 297 -36.50 -27.15 38.57
C VAL A 297 -35.51 -26.72 37.49
N LYS A 298 -35.01 -25.50 37.61
CA LYS A 298 -34.01 -24.91 36.73
C LYS A 298 -32.83 -24.40 37.55
N GLY A 299 -31.63 -24.87 37.22
CA GLY A 299 -30.37 -24.38 37.81
C GLY A 299 -29.60 -23.50 36.83
N ILE A 300 -29.00 -22.41 37.31
CA ILE A 300 -28.22 -21.46 36.51
C ILE A 300 -26.96 -21.05 37.27
N ILE A 301 -25.79 -21.08 36.60
CA ILE A 301 -24.52 -20.74 37.26
C ILE A 301 -24.40 -19.21 37.44
N ARG A 302 -24.15 -18.76 38.67
CA ARG A 302 -23.98 -17.34 39.03
C ARG A 302 -22.90 -16.68 38.17
N GLY A 303 -23.29 -15.59 37.50
CA GLY A 303 -22.40 -14.80 36.62
C GLY A 303 -22.15 -15.38 35.22
N ALA A 304 -22.61 -16.61 34.92
CA ALA A 304 -22.51 -17.18 33.58
C ALA A 304 -23.64 -16.73 32.63
N GLU A 305 -24.72 -16.18 33.21
CA GLU A 305 -26.02 -15.91 32.58
C GLU A 305 -26.01 -15.09 31.29
N SER A 306 -24.95 -14.29 31.05
CA SER A 306 -24.91 -13.36 29.91
C SER A 306 -24.46 -14.00 28.59
N ARG A 307 -23.68 -15.10 28.62
CA ARG A 307 -22.77 -15.43 27.51
C ARG A 307 -22.62 -16.92 27.14
N ASN A 308 -23.20 -17.87 27.87
CA ASN A 308 -23.15 -19.31 27.53
C ASN A 308 -24.54 -19.96 27.66
N THR A 309 -25.06 -20.55 26.57
CA THR A 309 -26.37 -21.22 26.55
C THR A 309 -26.42 -22.53 27.35
N ASN A 310 -25.26 -23.11 27.66
CA ASN A 310 -25.15 -24.39 28.36
C ASN A 310 -24.93 -24.19 29.87
N ALA A 311 -24.91 -22.94 30.35
CA ALA A 311 -24.75 -22.59 31.77
C ALA A 311 -26.05 -22.65 32.58
N ALA A 312 -27.13 -23.14 31.98
CA ALA A 312 -28.42 -23.41 32.61
C ALA A 312 -28.87 -24.84 32.31
N ALA A 313 -29.54 -25.47 33.27
CA ALA A 313 -30.09 -26.81 33.17
C ALA A 313 -31.52 -26.86 33.71
N THR A 314 -32.31 -27.80 33.21
CA THR A 314 -33.69 -28.03 33.63
C THR A 314 -33.86 -29.51 33.96
N MET A 315 -34.47 -29.82 35.10
CA MET A 315 -34.81 -31.18 35.55
C MET A 315 -36.28 -31.23 35.99
N ASN A 316 -36.89 -32.42 35.91
CA ASN A 316 -38.27 -32.63 36.36
C ASN A 316 -38.28 -33.56 37.58
N LEU A 317 -38.95 -33.13 38.65
CA LEU A 317 -39.12 -33.85 39.90
C LEU A 317 -40.58 -34.27 40.05
N THR A 318 -40.82 -35.54 40.34
CA THR A 318 -42.16 -36.09 40.55
C THR A 318 -42.32 -36.42 42.03
N VAL A 319 -43.17 -35.67 42.72
CA VAL A 319 -43.48 -35.89 44.14
C VAL A 319 -44.74 -36.74 44.26
N VAL A 320 -44.62 -37.87 44.96
CA VAL A 320 -45.71 -38.82 45.26
C VAL A 320 -46.04 -38.81 46.76
N GLU A 321 -47.17 -39.41 47.13
CA GLU A 321 -47.59 -39.57 48.52
C GLU A 321 -46.93 -40.80 49.17
N GLU A 322 -46.52 -40.71 50.44
CA GLU A 322 -45.68 -41.73 51.08
C GLU A 322 -46.49 -42.97 51.53
N ALA A 323 -46.21 -44.12 50.92
CA ALA A 323 -46.85 -45.39 51.26
C ALA A 323 -46.15 -46.09 52.45
N THR A 324 -46.83 -46.18 53.59
CA THR A 324 -46.28 -46.72 54.85
C THR A 324 -46.03 -48.25 54.82
N PRO A 325 -44.78 -48.74 54.98
CA PRO A 325 -44.47 -50.18 55.04
C PRO A 325 -44.36 -50.72 56.48
N THR A 326 -44.70 -51.99 56.68
CA THR A 326 -44.59 -52.71 57.98
C THR A 326 -43.29 -53.53 58.11
N THR A 327 -43.03 -54.03 59.32
CA THR A 327 -41.73 -54.55 59.81
C THR A 327 -41.46 -56.05 59.56
N ALA A 328 -40.22 -56.47 59.89
CA ALA A 328 -39.68 -57.84 60.07
C ALA A 328 -39.14 -58.58 58.82
N GLU A 329 -38.13 -59.47 58.87
CA GLU A 329 -37.05 -59.79 59.85
C GLU A 329 -36.03 -60.81 59.24
N SER A 330 -34.84 -60.97 59.86
CA SER A 330 -33.90 -62.12 59.81
C SER A 330 -32.85 -62.31 58.68
N THR A 331 -31.74 -62.98 59.05
CA THR A 331 -30.56 -63.40 58.26
C THR A 331 -30.37 -64.94 58.40
N PRO A 332 -29.66 -65.68 57.50
CA PRO A 332 -28.20 -65.87 57.65
C PRO A 332 -27.38 -66.25 56.37
N THR A 333 -26.06 -66.47 56.54
CA THR A 333 -25.01 -66.95 55.60
C THR A 333 -24.70 -68.47 55.79
N PRO A 334 -23.66 -69.11 55.17
CA PRO A 334 -23.10 -69.12 53.79
C PRO A 334 -22.90 -70.58 53.24
N THR A 335 -22.18 -70.81 52.10
CA THR A 335 -21.26 -71.96 51.74
C THR A 335 -20.99 -72.01 50.18
N ALA A 336 -20.07 -72.84 49.65
CA ALA A 336 -19.39 -72.62 48.34
C ALA A 336 -19.09 -73.86 47.42
N THR A 337 -18.77 -73.57 46.13
CA THR A 337 -18.08 -74.42 45.08
C THR A 337 -18.81 -75.69 44.56
N PRO A 338 -18.43 -76.34 43.40
CA PRO A 338 -17.25 -76.18 42.52
C PRO A 338 -17.52 -76.09 40.97
N THR A 339 -16.44 -76.27 40.18
CA THR A 339 -16.27 -76.25 38.69
C THR A 339 -16.75 -77.48 37.89
N VAL A 340 -16.93 -77.35 36.56
CA VAL A 340 -16.59 -78.35 35.49
C VAL A 340 -16.33 -77.63 34.13
N GLU A 341 -15.66 -78.32 33.18
CA GLU A 341 -15.07 -77.88 31.89
C GLU A 341 -15.85 -78.42 30.64
N VAL A 342 -15.39 -78.10 29.40
CA VAL A 342 -15.45 -78.89 28.12
C VAL A 342 -15.90 -78.12 26.83
N THR A 343 -15.21 -78.38 25.72
CA THR A 343 -15.35 -77.88 24.31
C THR A 343 -15.62 -79.08 23.33
N PRO A 344 -15.61 -78.99 21.96
CA PRO A 344 -15.75 -77.87 20.98
C PRO A 344 -16.68 -78.19 19.74
N THR A 345 -16.67 -77.28 18.72
CA THR A 345 -16.73 -77.53 17.23
C THR A 345 -18.06 -77.42 16.44
N ALA A 346 -17.96 -76.82 15.23
CA ALA A 346 -18.59 -77.15 13.93
C ALA A 346 -19.52 -76.11 13.23
N THR A 347 -19.26 -75.93 11.92
CA THR A 347 -19.98 -75.15 10.84
C THR A 347 -20.86 -76.10 9.97
N PRO A 348 -21.54 -75.75 8.82
CA PRO A 348 -21.44 -74.57 7.92
C PRO A 348 -22.76 -74.02 7.24
N MET A 349 -22.60 -73.06 6.31
CA MET A 349 -23.48 -72.74 5.13
C MET A 349 -24.84 -72.05 5.43
N VAL A 350 -25.53 -71.28 4.55
CA VAL A 350 -25.64 -71.20 3.06
C VAL A 350 -25.82 -69.73 2.54
N THR A 351 -25.39 -69.43 1.31
CA THR A 351 -25.70 -68.24 0.46
C THR A 351 -26.57 -68.66 -0.75
N PRO A 352 -27.40 -67.82 -1.45
CA PRO A 352 -26.88 -66.83 -2.44
C PRO A 352 -27.79 -65.63 -2.92
N THR A 353 -27.25 -64.74 -3.80
CA THR A 353 -27.85 -64.02 -4.98
C THR A 353 -29.16 -63.18 -4.87
N GLU A 354 -29.53 -62.19 -5.72
CA GLU A 354 -28.94 -61.48 -6.89
C GLU A 354 -29.69 -60.14 -7.19
N GLU A 355 -29.10 -59.26 -8.04
CA GLU A 355 -29.72 -58.24 -8.94
C GLU A 355 -30.80 -57.23 -8.45
N SER A 356 -31.14 -56.10 -9.10
CA SER A 356 -30.67 -55.36 -10.32
C SER A 356 -31.04 -53.85 -10.24
N THR A 357 -30.61 -53.02 -11.20
CA THR A 357 -31.02 -51.59 -11.36
C THR A 357 -32.11 -51.42 -12.44
N PRO A 358 -32.98 -50.38 -12.37
CA PRO A 358 -32.95 -49.35 -13.45
C PRO A 358 -33.48 -47.91 -13.13
N THR A 359 -32.71 -46.91 -13.57
CA THR A 359 -33.08 -45.89 -14.60
C THR A 359 -34.34 -44.97 -14.50
N ALA A 360 -34.08 -43.70 -14.11
CA ALA A 360 -34.41 -42.42 -14.82
C ALA A 360 -35.82 -41.73 -14.89
N THR A 361 -35.74 -40.38 -14.85
CA THR A 361 -36.55 -39.32 -15.54
C THR A 361 -38.06 -39.13 -15.28
N GLY A 362 -38.46 -37.87 -14.99
CA GLY A 362 -39.86 -37.40 -15.07
C GLY A 362 -40.08 -35.92 -14.67
N THR A 363 -40.64 -35.11 -15.57
CA THR A 363 -41.11 -33.70 -15.41
C THR A 363 -42.30 -33.50 -16.38
N PRO A 364 -43.05 -32.37 -16.41
CA PRO A 364 -43.45 -31.38 -15.37
C PRO A 364 -45.02 -31.21 -15.34
N ILE A 365 -45.53 -30.02 -14.95
CA ILE A 365 -46.80 -29.35 -15.40
C ILE A 365 -48.04 -29.28 -14.44
N ALA A 366 -48.45 -28.02 -14.19
CA ALA A 366 -49.77 -27.40 -13.96
C ALA A 366 -50.67 -27.63 -12.71
N GLU A 367 -51.14 -26.47 -12.19
CA GLU A 367 -52.51 -26.08 -11.80
C GLU A 367 -53.35 -26.88 -10.79
N THR A 368 -53.89 -26.18 -9.78
CA THR A 368 -55.34 -25.88 -9.70
C THR A 368 -55.66 -24.76 -8.69
N THR A 369 -56.70 -23.97 -8.97
CA THR A 369 -57.24 -22.90 -8.08
C THR A 369 -58.54 -23.38 -7.39
N PRO A 370 -58.84 -22.87 -6.18
CA PRO A 370 -60.00 -21.96 -6.00
C PRO A 370 -59.68 -20.79 -5.02
N THR A 371 -60.15 -19.54 -5.11
CA THR A 371 -61.51 -18.92 -5.22
C THR A 371 -62.43 -19.18 -4.01
N VAL A 372 -63.12 -18.22 -3.38
CA VAL A 372 -63.28 -16.75 -3.60
C VAL A 372 -63.90 -16.07 -2.33
N GLU A 373 -64.08 -14.73 -2.34
CA GLU A 373 -64.90 -13.89 -1.40
C GLU A 373 -64.34 -13.62 0.03
N ALA A 374 -64.56 -12.46 0.68
CA ALA A 374 -65.27 -11.22 0.29
C ALA A 374 -64.67 -9.93 0.92
N THR A 375 -64.94 -8.78 0.29
CA THR A 375 -64.74 -7.37 0.75
C THR A 375 -65.78 -6.96 1.84
N PRO A 376 -65.72 -5.79 2.55
CA PRO A 376 -65.49 -4.44 1.97
C PRO A 376 -64.91 -3.27 2.84
N THR A 377 -64.74 -2.11 2.16
CA THR A 377 -64.97 -0.69 2.57
C THR A 377 -63.82 0.26 3.00
N ALA A 378 -63.93 1.48 2.47
CA ALA A 378 -63.62 2.81 3.04
C ALA A 378 -62.22 3.47 2.87
N THR A 379 -62.17 4.47 1.98
CA THR A 379 -61.28 5.67 2.01
C THR A 379 -61.76 6.68 3.09
N PRO A 380 -60.91 7.58 3.64
CA PRO A 380 -60.43 8.83 2.98
C PRO A 380 -58.88 8.97 3.03
N THR A 381 -58.16 9.80 2.26
CA THR A 381 -58.35 11.17 1.70
C THR A 381 -58.07 12.32 2.69
N ALA A 382 -56.86 12.92 2.63
CA ALA A 382 -56.62 14.38 2.78
C ALA A 382 -55.15 14.79 2.53
N THR A 383 -54.93 15.95 1.89
CA THR A 383 -53.64 16.67 1.77
C THR A 383 -53.58 17.83 2.78
N PRO A 384 -52.40 18.41 3.06
CA PRO A 384 -52.03 19.69 2.39
C PRO A 384 -50.58 19.66 1.85
N THR A 385 -50.17 20.31 0.76
CA THR A 385 -50.52 21.61 0.12
C THR A 385 -49.85 22.83 0.78
N ALA A 386 -48.71 23.27 0.21
CA ALA A 386 -48.33 24.67 -0.11
C ALA A 386 -46.81 24.81 -0.40
N THR A 387 -46.27 25.69 -1.28
CA THR A 387 -46.72 26.38 -2.50
C THR A 387 -45.45 26.82 -3.29
N HIS A 388 -45.58 27.17 -4.58
CA HIS A 388 -44.55 27.84 -5.44
C HIS A 388 -44.16 29.26 -4.89
N THR A 389 -43.24 30.08 -5.44
CA THR A 389 -42.61 30.28 -6.78
C THR A 389 -41.36 31.17 -6.55
N ALA A 390 -40.14 30.93 -7.05
CA ALA A 390 -39.58 31.16 -8.41
C ALA A 390 -39.15 32.62 -8.78
N VAL A 391 -38.08 32.72 -9.60
CA VAL A 391 -37.58 33.88 -10.39
C VAL A 391 -36.90 35.06 -9.66
N ALA A 392 -35.60 35.28 -9.94
CA ALA A 392 -35.07 36.50 -10.60
C ALA A 392 -33.53 36.54 -10.68
N THR A 393 -32.98 36.81 -11.88
CA THR A 393 -31.62 37.37 -12.07
C THR A 393 -31.68 38.90 -11.89
N PRO A 394 -30.54 39.58 -11.67
CA PRO A 394 -30.15 40.55 -12.70
C PRO A 394 -28.63 40.64 -12.98
N THR A 395 -28.30 41.25 -14.12
CA THR A 395 -26.95 41.47 -14.66
C THR A 395 -26.53 42.94 -14.57
N ALA A 396 -25.31 43.23 -14.12
CA ALA A 396 -24.49 44.41 -14.45
C ALA A 396 -23.03 44.10 -14.03
N THR A 397 -21.93 44.30 -14.78
CA THR A 397 -21.51 45.25 -15.84
C THR A 397 -20.94 46.57 -15.28
N THR A 398 -19.82 47.05 -15.87
CA THR A 398 -19.08 48.32 -15.61
C THR A 398 -18.26 48.38 -14.30
N THR A 399 -17.18 49.17 -14.15
CA THR A 399 -16.07 49.64 -15.03
C THR A 399 -15.01 50.30 -14.11
N GLU A 400 -13.76 50.46 -14.58
CA GLU A 400 -12.77 51.41 -14.02
C GLU A 400 -12.31 51.15 -12.55
N SER A 401 -11.26 51.78 -12.01
CA SER A 401 -10.03 52.36 -12.60
C SER A 401 -8.90 52.29 -11.54
N ALA A 402 -7.65 52.47 -11.95
CA ALA A 402 -6.56 52.70 -11.00
C ALA A 402 -6.69 54.09 -10.34
N PRO A 403 -6.06 54.28 -9.17
CA PRO A 403 -5.17 55.43 -9.09
C PRO A 403 -3.80 55.10 -8.51
N THR A 404 -2.76 55.60 -9.18
CA THR A 404 -1.42 55.74 -8.60
C THR A 404 -1.43 56.87 -7.57
N ALA A 405 -0.82 56.67 -6.41
CA ALA A 405 -0.48 57.73 -5.46
C ALA A 405 0.96 57.55 -4.96
N THR A 406 1.68 58.66 -4.83
CA THR A 406 3.14 58.71 -4.58
C THR A 406 3.44 59.79 -3.52
N ILE A 407 4.68 59.82 -3.00
CA ILE A 407 5.40 60.97 -2.37
C ILE A 407 5.62 60.91 -0.83
N THR A 408 6.89 61.19 -0.46
CA THR A 408 7.52 61.57 0.84
C THR A 408 7.49 60.67 2.09
N GLU A 409 8.69 60.14 2.38
CA GLU A 409 9.52 60.40 3.59
C GLU A 409 8.91 61.06 4.86
N SER A 410 9.29 60.53 6.03
CA SER A 410 9.68 61.32 7.22
C SER A 410 10.53 60.50 8.20
N THR A 411 11.76 60.95 8.47
CA THR A 411 12.61 60.62 9.65
C THR A 411 12.37 61.70 10.74
N PRO A 412 12.88 61.63 12.00
CA PRO A 412 13.95 60.81 12.62
C PRO A 412 13.37 59.90 13.76
N THR A 413 14.03 59.40 14.83
CA THR A 413 15.30 59.75 15.52
C THR A 413 15.88 58.56 16.30
N SER A 414 17.17 58.62 16.65
CA SER A 414 17.95 57.62 17.39
C SER A 414 18.10 57.93 18.89
N ILE A 415 18.18 56.89 19.74
CA ILE A 415 18.89 56.96 21.03
C ILE A 415 19.72 55.68 21.28
N SER A 416 20.93 55.91 21.78
CA SER A 416 21.92 55.06 22.46
C SER A 416 21.36 54.20 23.64
N GLU A 417 22.07 53.30 24.33
CA GLU A 417 23.51 52.96 24.34
C GLU A 417 23.83 51.59 24.98
N SER A 418 25.08 51.12 24.78
CA SER A 418 25.91 50.34 25.72
C SER A 418 25.58 48.88 26.10
N THR A 419 26.65 48.09 26.20
CA THR A 419 26.74 46.76 26.84
C THR A 419 27.46 46.86 28.20
N PRO A 420 27.35 45.83 29.06
CA PRO A 420 28.35 45.58 30.09
C PRO A 420 29.00 44.18 29.97
N THR A 421 30.31 44.12 30.21
CA THR A 421 31.08 42.89 30.47
C THR A 421 31.30 42.74 31.98
N PRO A 422 31.45 41.51 32.52
CA PRO A 422 32.07 41.31 33.84
C PRO A 422 33.47 40.68 33.75
N THR A 423 34.43 41.26 34.48
CA THR A 423 35.72 40.64 34.81
C THR A 423 35.60 39.75 36.07
N GLY A 424 36.35 38.65 36.14
CA GLY A 424 36.29 37.68 37.25
C GLY A 424 37.36 37.85 38.34
N THR A 425 37.36 36.95 39.33
CA THR A 425 38.35 36.90 40.43
C THR A 425 38.63 35.47 40.93
N ASN A 426 39.92 35.12 40.93
CA ASN A 426 40.70 34.29 41.87
C ASN A 426 40.37 32.80 42.18
N MET A 427 41.49 32.12 42.46
CA MET A 427 41.75 30.70 42.76
C MET A 427 41.58 30.38 44.29
N PRO A 428 41.67 29.13 44.79
CA PRO A 428 42.90 28.31 44.72
C PRO A 428 42.75 26.78 44.48
N ASP A 429 43.93 26.13 44.45
CA ASP A 429 44.36 24.72 44.34
C ASP A 429 43.42 23.61 44.90
N GLU A 430 43.44 22.37 44.36
CA GLU A 430 44.54 21.39 44.55
C GLU A 430 44.93 20.53 43.32
N THR A 431 46.15 19.98 43.35
CA THR A 431 46.69 18.96 42.42
C THR A 431 47.35 17.81 43.20
N PRO A 432 47.39 16.58 42.65
CA PRO A 432 48.58 16.10 41.92
C PRO A 432 48.22 15.62 40.48
N ALA A 433 49.06 15.77 39.45
CA ALA A 433 50.37 15.14 39.22
C ALA A 433 50.28 13.59 39.07
N GLN A 434 50.94 12.91 38.12
CA GLN A 434 52.02 13.28 37.18
C GLN A 434 52.03 12.31 35.98
N GLY A 435 52.53 12.70 34.79
CA GLY A 435 52.65 11.77 33.64
C GLY A 435 52.97 12.41 32.29
N ASP A 436 54.20 12.89 32.10
CA ASP A 436 54.66 13.61 30.90
C ASP A 436 55.76 12.83 30.14
N VAL A 437 55.58 12.58 28.83
CA VAL A 437 56.66 12.15 27.90
C VAL A 437 56.34 12.49 26.42
N THR A 438 57.14 13.36 25.79
CA THR A 438 57.48 13.39 24.34
C THR A 438 58.86 14.11 24.18
N PRO A 439 59.59 14.11 23.03
CA PRO A 439 59.49 13.32 21.77
C PRO A 439 60.85 12.73 21.25
N THR A 440 60.84 12.06 20.06
CA THR A 440 61.95 11.94 19.04
C THR A 440 63.26 11.17 19.37
N PRO A 441 64.20 10.90 18.41
CA PRO A 441 64.06 10.47 16.99
C PRO A 441 65.08 9.38 16.51
N SER A 442 64.84 8.76 15.33
CA SER A 442 65.82 8.25 14.31
C SER A 442 65.02 7.58 13.15
N ALA A 443 65.23 7.85 11.85
CA ALA A 443 66.41 7.65 10.97
C ALA A 443 66.67 6.15 10.66
N ASP A 444 66.76 5.67 9.41
CA ASP A 444 66.63 6.31 8.07
C ASP A 444 66.09 5.24 7.04
N THR A 445 65.86 5.42 5.73
CA THR A 445 66.79 5.79 4.63
C THR A 445 66.08 6.15 3.31
N THR A 446 66.79 6.89 2.45
CA THR A 446 66.49 7.24 1.03
C THR A 446 67.07 6.19 0.02
N PRO A 447 66.79 6.18 -1.32
CA PRO A 447 66.43 7.34 -2.16
C PRO A 447 65.45 7.17 -3.36
N THR A 448 65.13 8.33 -3.93
CA THR A 448 64.42 8.60 -5.21
C THR A 448 65.29 8.28 -6.45
N PRO A 449 64.73 8.36 -7.68
CA PRO A 449 65.01 9.59 -8.46
C PRO A 449 63.80 10.13 -9.27
N THR A 450 63.87 11.43 -9.58
CA THR A 450 62.93 12.18 -10.44
C THR A 450 63.70 13.17 -11.32
N PRO A 451 63.31 13.39 -12.59
CA PRO A 451 63.49 14.65 -13.31
C PRO A 451 62.12 15.32 -13.55
N ALA A 452 61.83 16.61 -13.28
CA ALA A 452 62.60 17.87 -13.38
C ALA A 452 62.99 18.24 -14.83
N ALA A 453 62.78 19.45 -15.37
CA ALA A 453 62.00 20.63 -14.92
C ALA A 453 61.50 21.41 -16.19
N THR A 454 61.00 22.66 -16.18
CA THR A 454 61.81 23.90 -16.06
C THR A 454 60.93 25.18 -16.24
N GLN A 455 61.01 26.12 -15.28
CA GLN A 455 60.99 27.63 -15.33
C GLN A 455 60.12 28.47 -16.31
N ALA A 456 59.92 29.81 -16.15
CA ALA A 456 59.80 30.74 -15.00
C ALA A 456 59.57 32.21 -15.50
N SER A 457 59.32 33.17 -14.58
CA SER A 457 59.30 34.67 -14.75
C SER A 457 58.11 35.26 -15.56
N GLN A 458 57.63 36.51 -15.40
CA GLN A 458 57.70 37.61 -14.39
C GLN A 458 56.56 38.63 -14.72
N GLY A 459 56.18 39.67 -13.95
CA GLY A 459 56.56 40.12 -12.59
C GLY A 459 56.30 41.64 -12.37
N SER A 460 55.80 42.06 -11.19
CA SER A 460 55.56 43.47 -10.75
C SER A 460 54.44 44.28 -11.47
N GLN A 461 53.78 45.31 -10.90
CA GLN A 461 53.73 45.87 -9.52
C GLN A 461 52.46 46.74 -9.28
N GLY A 462 51.94 46.80 -8.03
CA GLY A 462 51.01 47.83 -7.53
C GLY A 462 49.50 47.68 -7.91
N GLY A 463 48.53 48.21 -7.15
CA GLY A 463 48.58 48.82 -5.81
C GLY A 463 47.31 49.61 -5.44
N GLY A 464 46.94 49.66 -4.15
CA GLY A 464 45.87 50.53 -3.61
C GLY A 464 44.48 49.87 -3.47
N GLY A 465 43.92 49.84 -2.25
CA GLY A 465 42.63 49.19 -1.96
C GLY A 465 41.42 50.13 -1.95
N GLY A 466 40.21 49.56 -1.79
CA GLY A 466 39.00 50.32 -1.51
C GLY A 466 37.69 49.58 -1.80
N ALA A 467 36.69 49.78 -0.93
CA ALA A 467 35.28 49.40 -1.04
C ALA A 467 34.91 47.90 -1.10
N ALA A 468 33.84 47.54 -0.39
CA ALA A 468 33.20 46.23 -0.46
C ALA A 468 32.13 46.20 -1.57
N LEU A 469 31.88 45.01 -2.12
CA LEU A 469 30.76 44.72 -3.01
C LEU A 469 29.95 43.53 -2.46
N PRO A 470 28.62 43.48 -2.68
CA PRO A 470 27.74 42.54 -1.99
C PRO A 470 27.96 41.09 -2.44
N VAL A 471 27.65 40.14 -1.54
CA VAL A 471 27.66 38.70 -1.83
C VAL A 471 26.52 38.39 -2.81
N GLN A 472 26.83 38.37 -4.10
CA GLN A 472 25.88 38.03 -5.15
C GLN A 472 25.58 36.52 -5.09
N GLN A 473 24.33 36.16 -4.79
CA GLN A 473 23.89 34.78 -4.67
C GLN A 473 24.04 34.07 -6.03
N ALA A 474 24.94 33.09 -6.10
CA ALA A 474 25.36 32.50 -7.37
C ALA A 474 24.26 31.61 -7.98
N SER A 475 23.60 32.10 -9.02
CA SER A 475 22.63 31.33 -9.81
C SER A 475 23.29 30.10 -10.43
N THR A 476 22.80 28.90 -10.11
CA THR A 476 23.24 27.68 -10.76
C THR A 476 22.81 27.67 -12.23
N PRO A 477 23.71 27.40 -13.20
CA PRO A 477 23.36 27.48 -14.61
C PRO A 477 22.48 26.30 -15.03
N THR A 478 21.22 26.61 -15.36
CA THR A 478 20.22 25.66 -15.85
C THR A 478 20.72 24.88 -17.08
N PRO A 479 20.44 23.57 -17.22
CA PRO A 479 20.69 22.81 -18.44
C PRO A 479 19.64 23.14 -19.52
N THR A 480 19.77 24.35 -20.10
CA THR A 480 18.78 24.96 -21.01
C THR A 480 18.86 24.48 -22.47
N ALA A 481 19.89 23.73 -22.83
CA ALA A 481 20.10 23.30 -24.21
C ALA A 481 19.17 22.14 -24.60
N THR A 482 18.13 22.43 -25.39
CA THR A 482 17.62 21.45 -26.37
C THR A 482 18.76 21.18 -27.35
N PRO A 483 19.20 19.91 -27.55
CA PRO A 483 20.29 19.63 -28.46
C PRO A 483 19.89 19.99 -29.88
N THR A 484 20.80 20.63 -30.62
CA THR A 484 20.63 20.79 -32.08
C THR A 484 20.57 19.40 -32.69
N VAL A 485 19.42 19.04 -33.27
CA VAL A 485 19.24 17.75 -33.95
C VAL A 485 20.30 17.66 -35.04
N THR A 486 21.27 16.77 -34.84
CA THR A 486 22.27 16.45 -35.85
C THR A 486 21.54 15.70 -36.96
N ALA A 487 21.74 16.11 -38.21
CA ALA A 487 21.00 15.57 -39.35
C ALA A 487 20.99 14.04 -39.31
N ALA A 488 19.78 13.46 -39.32
CA ALA A 488 19.58 12.05 -39.05
C ALA A 488 20.42 11.18 -39.99
N VAL A 489 21.17 10.23 -39.41
CA VAL A 489 21.69 9.09 -40.18
C VAL A 489 20.47 8.36 -40.73
N THR A 490 20.44 8.14 -42.05
CA THR A 490 19.28 7.63 -42.80
C THR A 490 18.64 6.45 -42.06
N PRO A 491 17.46 6.61 -41.44
CA PRO A 491 16.87 5.54 -40.66
C PRO A 491 16.41 4.43 -41.61
N THR A 492 16.76 3.18 -41.28
CA THR A 492 16.11 2.02 -41.89
C THR A 492 14.61 2.14 -41.65
N LYS A 493 13.82 1.77 -42.65
CA LYS A 493 12.36 1.93 -42.63
C LYS A 493 11.76 1.10 -41.49
N ALA A 494 10.65 1.57 -40.91
CA ALA A 494 9.83 0.70 -40.06
C ALA A 494 9.43 -0.56 -40.85
N ALA A 495 9.37 -1.71 -40.19
CA ALA A 495 9.05 -2.97 -40.85
C ALA A 495 7.65 -2.87 -41.48
N VAL A 496 7.56 -2.95 -42.81
CA VAL A 496 6.28 -2.99 -43.53
C VAL A 496 6.12 -4.37 -44.14
N THR A 497 5.33 -5.22 -43.48
CA THR A 497 4.74 -6.38 -44.14
C THR A 497 3.95 -5.87 -45.35
N LYS A 498 4.40 -6.22 -46.57
CA LYS A 498 3.78 -5.75 -47.81
C LYS A 498 2.28 -6.12 -47.79
N PRO A 499 1.34 -5.17 -48.02
CA PRO A 499 -0.07 -5.50 -48.14
C PRO A 499 -0.29 -6.63 -49.15
N SER A 500 -1.02 -7.66 -48.74
CA SER A 500 -1.38 -8.77 -49.64
C SER A 500 -2.33 -8.25 -50.73
N ASP A 501 -1.98 -8.49 -51.99
CA ASP A 501 -2.61 -7.78 -53.12
C ASP A 501 -4.12 -8.05 -53.21
N GLY A 502 -4.93 -6.98 -53.12
CA GLY A 502 -6.32 -6.93 -53.58
C GLY A 502 -7.40 -7.68 -52.79
N LYS A 503 -7.09 -8.39 -51.70
CA LYS A 503 -8.12 -9.09 -50.90
C LYS A 503 -8.97 -8.11 -50.10
N LYS A 504 -10.30 -8.14 -50.30
CA LYS A 504 -11.28 -7.45 -49.43
C LYS A 504 -11.09 -7.92 -47.97
N PRO A 505 -11.12 -7.03 -46.96
CA PRO A 505 -11.16 -7.46 -45.57
C PRO A 505 -12.34 -8.41 -45.33
N ALA A 506 -12.09 -9.50 -44.62
CA ALA A 506 -13.14 -10.39 -44.14
C ALA A 506 -13.58 -9.90 -42.77
N SER A 507 -14.88 -9.80 -42.52
CA SER A 507 -15.38 -9.79 -41.15
C SER A 507 -15.21 -11.21 -40.57
N ASP A 508 -14.81 -11.29 -39.31
CA ASP A 508 -14.66 -12.56 -38.59
C ASP A 508 -15.99 -13.31 -38.37
N GLY A 509 -17.11 -12.58 -38.48
CA GLY A 509 -18.47 -13.05 -38.21
C GLY A 509 -18.78 -13.17 -36.71
N LYS A 510 -17.94 -12.63 -35.83
CA LYS A 510 -17.97 -12.85 -34.37
C LYS A 510 -18.10 -11.58 -33.54
N GLY A 511 -17.86 -10.40 -34.12
CA GLY A 511 -18.13 -9.14 -33.42
C GLY A 511 -17.49 -7.89 -34.00
N MET A 512 -16.77 -7.96 -35.12
CA MET A 512 -16.17 -6.79 -35.75
C MET A 512 -16.67 -6.65 -37.19
N GLU A 513 -17.24 -5.48 -37.52
CA GLU A 513 -17.62 -5.16 -38.89
C GLU A 513 -16.49 -4.41 -39.57
N VAL A 514 -15.81 -5.06 -40.51
CA VAL A 514 -14.73 -4.46 -41.30
C VAL A 514 -15.24 -3.99 -42.66
N LYS A 515 -15.07 -2.69 -42.92
CA LYS A 515 -15.50 -1.96 -44.13
C LYS A 515 -14.29 -1.31 -44.80
N LEU A 516 -14.42 -0.96 -46.08
CA LEU A 516 -13.38 -0.29 -46.87
C LEU A 516 -14.00 0.95 -47.53
N GLU A 517 -13.55 2.13 -47.14
CA GLU A 517 -14.06 3.42 -47.64
C GLU A 517 -12.91 4.37 -47.94
N ASN A 518 -12.85 4.91 -49.17
CA ASN A 518 -11.89 5.95 -49.57
C ASN A 518 -10.44 5.62 -49.19
N ASP A 519 -9.99 4.41 -49.55
CA ASP A 519 -8.68 3.81 -49.25
C ASP A 519 -8.34 3.68 -47.75
N LYS A 520 -9.36 3.62 -46.88
CA LYS A 520 -9.24 3.36 -45.45
C LYS A 520 -10.02 2.13 -45.02
N THR A 521 -9.43 1.31 -44.16
CA THR A 521 -10.15 0.26 -43.43
C THR A 521 -10.94 0.92 -42.28
N ILE A 522 -12.24 0.65 -42.17
CA ILE A 522 -13.06 1.04 -41.01
C ILE A 522 -13.43 -0.24 -40.26
N VAL A 523 -13.27 -0.24 -38.94
CA VAL A 523 -13.58 -1.38 -38.07
C VAL A 523 -14.54 -0.92 -36.97
N ASP A 524 -15.79 -1.38 -37.02
CA ASP A 524 -16.77 -1.12 -35.96
C ASP A 524 -16.78 -2.30 -34.97
N VAL A 525 -16.43 -2.02 -33.71
CA VAL A 525 -16.28 -3.03 -32.65
C VAL A 525 -17.62 -3.27 -31.95
N ASN A 526 -18.44 -4.11 -32.57
CA ASN A 526 -19.81 -4.44 -32.16
C ASN A 526 -19.90 -5.86 -31.55
N ALA A 527 -18.97 -6.21 -30.66
CA ALA A 527 -18.87 -7.54 -30.09
C ALA A 527 -19.97 -7.83 -29.05
N GLY A 528 -20.55 -9.04 -29.11
CA GLY A 528 -21.45 -9.54 -28.07
C GLY A 528 -20.70 -9.98 -26.80
N ASP A 529 -21.39 -10.00 -25.67
CA ASP A 529 -20.82 -10.24 -24.33
C ASP A 529 -19.98 -11.52 -24.19
N ASP A 530 -20.33 -12.58 -24.93
CA ASP A 530 -19.59 -13.85 -24.94
C ASP A 530 -18.26 -13.76 -25.70
N TYR A 531 -18.17 -12.88 -26.70
CA TYR A 531 -16.93 -12.63 -27.44
C TYR A 531 -16.02 -11.64 -26.71
N ILE A 532 -16.61 -10.63 -26.05
CA ILE A 532 -15.90 -9.74 -25.13
C ILE A 532 -15.17 -10.57 -24.04
N ALA A 533 -15.83 -11.59 -23.49
CA ALA A 533 -15.22 -12.50 -22.51
C ALA A 533 -14.02 -13.31 -23.07
N GLN A 534 -13.96 -13.57 -24.37
CA GLN A 534 -12.84 -14.26 -25.04
C GLN A 534 -11.69 -13.31 -25.40
N MET A 535 -12.00 -12.02 -25.65
CA MET A 535 -11.00 -10.98 -25.91
C MET A 535 -10.22 -10.57 -24.64
N ILE A 536 -10.80 -10.75 -23.44
CA ILE A 536 -10.14 -10.39 -22.17
C ILE A 536 -9.13 -11.47 -21.75
N LYS A 537 -7.86 -11.09 -21.69
CA LYS A 537 -6.77 -11.90 -21.11
C LYS A 537 -6.04 -11.06 -20.06
N ASN A 538 -5.87 -11.58 -18.85
CA ASN A 538 -5.19 -10.89 -17.74
C ASN A 538 -5.68 -9.44 -17.49
N LYS A 539 -7.01 -9.21 -17.54
CA LYS A 539 -7.67 -7.89 -17.41
C LYS A 539 -7.37 -6.87 -18.53
N ILE A 540 -6.87 -7.33 -19.68
CA ILE A 540 -6.65 -6.55 -20.90
C ILE A 540 -7.51 -7.13 -22.03
N CYS A 541 -8.28 -6.29 -22.72
CA CYS A 541 -8.99 -6.67 -23.94
C CYS A 541 -8.06 -6.57 -25.15
N GLU A 542 -7.88 -7.66 -25.88
CA GLU A 542 -7.01 -7.70 -27.06
C GLU A 542 -7.82 -7.67 -28.36
N ILE A 543 -7.61 -6.62 -29.16
CA ILE A 543 -8.24 -6.40 -30.46
C ILE A 543 -7.12 -6.47 -31.51
N ASP A 544 -7.01 -7.61 -32.21
CA ASP A 544 -5.95 -7.83 -33.21
C ASP A 544 -6.48 -7.70 -34.64
N LEU A 545 -6.07 -6.62 -35.31
CA LEU A 545 -6.44 -6.27 -36.68
C LEU A 545 -5.30 -6.53 -37.68
N SER A 546 -4.24 -7.24 -37.26
CA SER A 546 -3.01 -7.46 -38.06
C SER A 546 -3.24 -8.18 -39.38
N ASN A 547 -4.34 -8.92 -39.51
CA ASN A 547 -4.73 -9.64 -40.74
C ASN A 547 -5.86 -8.94 -41.52
N GLU A 548 -6.44 -7.87 -40.97
CA GLU A 548 -7.64 -7.20 -41.51
C GLU A 548 -7.33 -5.85 -42.16
N ILE A 549 -6.27 -5.17 -41.70
CA ILE A 549 -5.83 -3.88 -42.24
C ILE A 549 -4.82 -4.11 -43.38
N ASN A 550 -5.28 -3.93 -44.61
CA ASN A 550 -4.47 -3.93 -45.83
C ASN A 550 -4.21 -2.51 -46.40
N THR A 551 -4.82 -1.48 -45.80
CA THR A 551 -4.71 -0.08 -46.23
C THR A 551 -3.60 0.69 -45.50
N GLU A 552 -3.24 1.86 -46.02
CA GLU A 552 -2.31 2.77 -45.31
C GLU A 552 -2.95 3.51 -44.12
N SER A 553 -4.28 3.45 -43.91
CA SER A 553 -4.92 4.10 -42.76
C SER A 553 -6.20 3.38 -42.31
N CYS A 554 -6.29 3.11 -41.01
CA CYS A 554 -7.45 2.48 -40.39
C CYS A 554 -8.20 3.46 -39.48
N VAL A 555 -9.52 3.29 -39.36
CA VAL A 555 -10.35 3.92 -38.32
C VAL A 555 -10.99 2.80 -37.50
N VAL A 556 -10.76 2.78 -36.19
CA VAL A 556 -11.32 1.78 -35.27
C VAL A 556 -12.33 2.46 -34.36
N ASN A 557 -13.58 2.03 -34.43
CA ASN A 557 -14.74 2.64 -33.81
C ASN A 557 -15.22 1.77 -32.64
N ILE A 558 -15.12 2.29 -31.42
CA ILE A 558 -15.38 1.57 -30.17
C ILE A 558 -16.54 2.26 -29.43
N PRO A 559 -17.74 1.65 -29.36
CA PRO A 559 -18.90 2.25 -28.71
C PRO A 559 -18.78 2.24 -27.17
N ASP A 560 -19.47 3.16 -26.51
CA ASP A 560 -19.51 3.26 -25.05
C ASP A 560 -20.04 1.96 -24.38
N SER A 561 -20.98 1.28 -25.02
CA SER A 561 -21.55 0.00 -24.59
C SER A 561 -20.50 -1.11 -24.46
N PHE A 562 -19.58 -1.20 -25.42
CA PHE A 562 -18.45 -2.14 -25.38
C PHE A 562 -17.47 -1.78 -24.26
N LEU A 563 -17.14 -0.49 -24.09
CA LEU A 563 -16.30 -0.03 -22.97
C LEU A 563 -16.92 -0.33 -21.60
N LYS A 564 -18.24 -0.16 -21.46
CA LYS A 564 -18.99 -0.47 -20.24
C LYS A 564 -19.05 -1.97 -19.96
N SER A 565 -19.23 -2.82 -20.98
CA SER A 565 -19.16 -4.28 -20.83
C SER A 565 -17.76 -4.76 -20.41
N LEU A 566 -16.69 -4.14 -20.93
CA LEU A 566 -15.31 -4.44 -20.51
C LEU A 566 -15.05 -4.16 -19.03
N ASP A 567 -15.48 -3.00 -18.52
CA ASP A 567 -15.28 -2.63 -17.11
C ASP A 567 -16.10 -3.54 -16.17
N LEU A 568 -17.34 -3.87 -16.54
CA LEU A 568 -18.19 -4.86 -15.84
C LEU A 568 -17.58 -6.27 -15.82
N LYS A 569 -16.81 -6.65 -16.86
CA LYS A 569 -16.06 -7.92 -16.94
C LYS A 569 -14.66 -7.82 -16.33
N GLY A 570 -14.33 -6.72 -15.65
CA GLY A 570 -13.07 -6.53 -14.92
C GLY A 570 -11.85 -6.20 -15.78
N SER A 571 -12.03 -5.90 -17.07
CA SER A 571 -10.96 -5.44 -17.96
C SER A 571 -10.76 -3.94 -17.81
N ASN A 572 -9.51 -3.50 -17.65
CA ASN A 572 -9.18 -2.08 -17.38
C ASN A 572 -8.48 -1.39 -18.57
N GLU A 573 -8.02 -2.17 -19.55
CA GLU A 573 -7.16 -1.75 -20.66
C GLU A 573 -7.65 -2.37 -21.97
N ILE A 574 -7.52 -1.64 -23.08
CA ILE A 574 -7.60 -2.18 -24.44
C ILE A 574 -6.19 -2.19 -25.02
N ARG A 575 -5.81 -3.30 -25.64
CA ARG A 575 -4.67 -3.46 -26.53
C ARG A 575 -5.17 -3.60 -27.95
N LEU A 576 -4.91 -2.60 -28.78
CA LEU A 576 -5.25 -2.57 -30.19
C LEU A 576 -3.99 -2.85 -31.02
N ILE A 577 -3.96 -3.95 -31.75
CA ILE A 577 -2.82 -4.41 -32.55
C ILE A 577 -3.13 -4.17 -34.03
N THR A 578 -2.19 -3.58 -34.77
CA THR A 578 -2.28 -3.34 -36.22
C THR A 578 -0.91 -3.58 -36.87
N PRO A 579 -0.81 -3.76 -38.21
CA PRO A 579 0.48 -4.03 -38.88
C PRO A 579 1.54 -2.95 -38.73
N ARG A 580 1.17 -1.72 -38.32
CA ARG A 580 2.10 -0.58 -38.17
C ARG A 580 2.27 -0.10 -36.73
N ILE A 581 1.36 -0.45 -35.83
CA ILE A 581 1.36 0.05 -34.44
C ILE A 581 0.51 -0.86 -33.54
N THR A 582 1.02 -1.14 -32.34
CA THR A 582 0.23 -1.58 -31.20
C THR A 582 0.06 -0.40 -30.24
N LEU A 583 -1.18 -0.16 -29.82
CA LEU A 583 -1.54 0.76 -28.75
C LEU A 583 -2.08 -0.03 -27.56
N SER A 584 -1.71 0.38 -26.34
CA SER A 584 -2.42 -0.08 -25.13
C SER A 584 -2.78 1.09 -24.21
N PHE A 585 -4.05 1.16 -23.80
CA PHE A 585 -4.57 2.31 -23.05
C PHE A 585 -5.71 1.93 -22.09
N SER A 586 -5.81 2.66 -20.98
CA SER A 586 -6.87 2.46 -19.99
C SER A 586 -8.24 2.90 -20.53
N ILE A 587 -9.28 2.08 -20.31
CA ILE A 587 -10.65 2.40 -20.76
C ILE A 587 -11.34 3.43 -19.85
N LYS A 588 -10.90 3.58 -18.59
CA LYS A 588 -11.58 4.36 -17.54
C LYS A 588 -11.62 5.87 -17.80
N GLU A 589 -10.81 6.36 -18.73
CA GLU A 589 -10.86 7.75 -19.18
C GLU A 589 -12.01 8.03 -20.15
N PHE A 590 -12.47 7.00 -20.87
CA PHE A 590 -13.44 7.10 -21.97
C PHE A 590 -14.85 6.61 -21.56
N ILE A 591 -14.98 5.95 -20.41
CA ILE A 591 -16.27 5.61 -19.80
C ILE A 591 -16.81 6.85 -19.07
N SER A 592 -17.72 7.56 -19.71
CA SER A 592 -18.49 8.65 -19.09
C SER A 592 -19.99 8.54 -19.42
N LYS A 593 -20.79 9.50 -18.96
CA LYS A 593 -22.19 9.64 -19.36
C LYS A 593 -22.36 10.37 -20.70
N ASP A 594 -21.36 11.16 -21.07
CA ASP A 594 -21.43 12.13 -22.16
C ASP A 594 -20.75 11.61 -23.43
N ILE A 595 -19.83 10.65 -23.33
CA ILE A 595 -19.19 9.97 -24.46
C ILE A 595 -20.07 8.81 -24.93
N LYS A 596 -20.36 8.81 -26.24
CA LYS A 596 -21.11 7.78 -26.98
C LYS A 596 -20.19 6.82 -27.74
N GLN A 597 -19.09 7.34 -28.30
CA GLN A 597 -18.15 6.53 -29.08
C GLN A 597 -16.72 7.08 -29.00
N LEU A 598 -15.74 6.17 -29.04
CA LEU A 598 -14.33 6.46 -29.19
C LEU A 598 -13.84 5.94 -30.56
N SER A 599 -13.35 6.82 -31.41
CA SER A 599 -12.78 6.49 -32.72
C SER A 599 -11.28 6.76 -32.75
N LEU A 600 -10.48 5.75 -33.15
CA LEU A 600 -9.02 5.85 -33.30
C LEU A 600 -8.67 5.84 -34.79
N THR A 601 -8.07 6.93 -35.30
CA THR A 601 -7.49 6.94 -36.65
C THR A 601 -6.00 6.64 -36.58
N LEU A 602 -5.59 5.57 -37.28
CA LEU A 602 -4.24 5.01 -37.29
C LEU A 602 -3.68 4.91 -38.72
N GLY A 603 -2.38 4.67 -38.86
CA GLY A 603 -1.71 4.38 -40.13
C GLY A 603 -0.68 5.44 -40.54
N ASN A 604 -0.50 5.70 -41.83
CA ASN A 604 0.47 6.66 -42.33
C ASN A 604 0.01 8.12 -42.19
N MET A 605 0.96 9.02 -41.96
CA MET A 605 0.77 10.46 -42.09
C MET A 605 1.75 11.04 -43.13
N PRO A 606 1.27 11.75 -44.16
CA PRO A 606 2.17 12.39 -45.12
C PRO A 606 2.89 13.57 -44.47
N LEU A 607 4.20 13.66 -44.70
CA LEU A 607 5.05 14.73 -44.13
C LEU A 607 4.56 16.14 -44.48
N SER A 608 3.78 16.33 -45.54
CA SER A 608 3.21 17.62 -45.93
C SER A 608 2.50 18.33 -44.78
N GLY A 609 1.75 17.60 -43.93
CA GLY A 609 0.96 18.13 -42.82
C GLY A 609 1.74 18.58 -41.57
N LEU A 610 3.07 18.43 -41.52
CA LEU A 610 3.91 18.81 -40.37
C LEU A 610 4.42 20.25 -40.44
N THR A 611 4.80 20.84 -39.30
CA THR A 611 5.48 22.16 -39.28
C THR A 611 6.90 22.09 -39.85
N LYS A 612 7.54 23.25 -40.05
CA LYS A 612 8.94 23.32 -40.51
C LYS A 612 9.91 22.74 -39.47
N GLU A 613 9.70 23.00 -38.17
CA GLU A 613 10.51 22.38 -37.12
C GLU A 613 10.31 20.86 -37.08
N GLN A 614 9.05 20.40 -37.10
CA GLN A 614 8.72 18.97 -37.10
C GLN A 614 9.40 18.24 -38.26
N LYS A 615 9.32 18.78 -39.50
CA LYS A 615 10.04 18.25 -40.67
C LYS A 615 11.56 18.17 -40.48
N GLY A 616 12.14 19.13 -39.75
CA GLY A 616 13.56 19.12 -39.39
C GLY A 616 13.95 18.02 -38.40
N VAL A 617 13.03 17.61 -37.52
CA VAL A 617 13.25 16.52 -36.56
C VAL A 617 12.93 15.15 -37.17
N THR A 618 11.87 15.02 -37.98
CA THR A 618 11.54 13.74 -38.65
C THR A 618 12.56 13.35 -39.70
N GLY A 619 13.15 14.31 -40.41
CA GLY A 619 13.98 14.03 -41.58
C GLY A 619 13.21 13.20 -42.61
N SER A 620 13.77 12.04 -42.99
CA SER A 620 13.15 11.07 -43.91
C SER A 620 12.40 9.92 -43.22
N SER A 621 12.06 10.04 -41.93
CA SER A 621 11.43 8.97 -41.16
C SER A 621 9.95 8.81 -41.50
N ASP A 622 9.46 7.57 -41.61
CA ASP A 622 8.02 7.26 -41.69
C ASP A 622 7.30 7.81 -40.43
N VAL A 623 6.17 8.52 -40.63
CA VAL A 623 5.34 9.07 -39.55
C VAL A 623 4.05 8.26 -39.43
N VAL A 624 3.81 7.71 -38.26
CA VAL A 624 2.60 6.97 -37.92
C VAL A 624 1.59 7.93 -37.29
N ARG A 625 0.44 8.09 -37.94
CA ARG A 625 -0.71 8.80 -37.40
C ARG A 625 -1.24 8.06 -36.17
N ILE A 626 -1.44 8.81 -35.11
CA ILE A 626 -2.30 8.45 -33.97
C ILE A 626 -3.26 9.63 -33.81
N THR A 627 -4.56 9.37 -33.72
CA THR A 627 -5.56 10.41 -33.46
C THR A 627 -6.76 9.78 -32.75
N PHE A 628 -7.03 10.21 -31.53
CA PHE A 628 -8.18 9.78 -30.74
C PHE A 628 -9.29 10.82 -30.90
N ILE A 629 -10.52 10.37 -31.17
CA ILE A 629 -11.69 11.23 -31.37
C ILE A 629 -12.81 10.67 -30.50
N THR A 630 -13.41 11.51 -29.64
CA THR A 630 -14.64 11.16 -28.91
C THR A 630 -15.83 11.78 -29.62
N GLU A 631 -16.87 10.97 -29.86
CA GLU A 631 -18.22 11.44 -30.18
C GLU A 631 -19.05 11.46 -28.90
N ASP A 632 -19.76 12.56 -28.66
CA ASP A 632 -20.64 12.72 -27.51
C ASP A 632 -22.07 12.18 -27.77
N ILE A 633 -22.94 12.24 -26.76
CA ILE A 633 -24.34 11.81 -26.88
C ILE A 633 -25.19 12.64 -27.87
N ASN A 634 -24.75 13.86 -28.22
CA ASN A 634 -25.40 14.73 -29.21
C ASN A 634 -24.89 14.45 -30.64
N GLY A 635 -23.73 13.81 -30.78
CA GLY A 635 -23.04 13.54 -32.05
C GLY A 635 -21.87 14.48 -32.34
N ASP A 636 -21.53 15.39 -31.42
CA ASP A 636 -20.40 16.30 -31.56
C ASP A 636 -19.07 15.55 -31.38
N LYS A 637 -18.09 15.83 -32.25
CA LYS A 637 -16.81 15.11 -32.31
C LYS A 637 -15.64 15.99 -31.91
N ALA A 638 -14.90 15.57 -30.89
CA ALA A 638 -13.71 16.26 -30.38
C ALA A 638 -12.44 15.42 -30.56
N VAL A 639 -11.37 16.02 -31.11
CA VAL A 639 -10.04 15.40 -31.18
C VAL A 639 -9.35 15.52 -29.82
N LEU A 640 -9.04 14.40 -29.19
CA LEU A 640 -8.29 14.37 -27.94
C LEU A 640 -6.79 14.52 -28.23
N LYS A 641 -6.17 15.57 -27.65
CA LYS A 641 -4.73 15.83 -27.76
C LYS A 641 -3.89 15.15 -26.69
N LYS A 642 -4.48 14.85 -25.52
CA LYS A 642 -3.77 14.35 -24.33
C LYS A 642 -4.65 13.41 -23.51
N SER A 643 -4.06 12.43 -22.83
CA SER A 643 -4.72 11.50 -21.91
C SER A 643 -4.35 11.72 -20.42
N LYS A 644 -5.30 11.42 -19.53
CA LYS A 644 -5.18 11.33 -18.07
C LYS A 644 -4.36 10.12 -17.64
N ASN A 645 -4.28 9.06 -18.44
CA ASN A 645 -3.41 7.90 -18.22
C ASN A 645 -2.40 7.72 -19.37
N PRO A 646 -1.13 7.33 -19.12
CA PRO A 646 -0.17 7.10 -20.17
C PRO A 646 -0.58 5.95 -21.11
N VAL A 647 -0.58 6.21 -22.42
CA VAL A 647 -0.77 5.21 -23.48
C VAL A 647 0.58 4.56 -23.79
N ARG A 648 0.61 3.23 -23.88
CA ARG A 648 1.75 2.48 -24.41
C ARG A 648 1.68 2.45 -25.94
N ILE A 649 2.77 2.81 -26.60
CA ILE A 649 2.99 2.67 -28.04
C ILE A 649 4.03 1.57 -28.26
N ALA A 650 3.82 0.71 -29.26
CA ALA A 650 4.86 -0.11 -29.87
C ALA A 650 4.78 -0.01 -31.40
N LEU A 651 5.91 0.25 -32.07
CA LEU A 651 6.01 0.20 -33.53
C LEU A 651 6.96 -0.93 -33.95
N PRO A 652 6.66 -1.71 -35.00
CA PRO A 652 7.63 -2.61 -35.64
C PRO A 652 8.82 -1.83 -36.22
N TYR A 653 10.05 -2.27 -35.97
CA TYR A 653 11.28 -1.60 -36.41
C TYR A 653 12.43 -2.60 -36.62
N GLU A 654 12.88 -2.75 -37.87
CA GLU A 654 13.96 -3.67 -38.23
C GLU A 654 15.29 -3.24 -37.58
N SER A 655 16.05 -4.21 -37.06
CA SER A 655 17.26 -3.91 -36.28
C SER A 655 18.36 -3.22 -37.12
N THR A 656 18.99 -2.19 -36.56
CA THR A 656 20.21 -1.56 -37.07
C THR A 656 21.40 -1.80 -36.15
N ASP A 657 22.62 -1.55 -36.62
CA ASP A 657 23.86 -1.58 -35.80
C ASP A 657 23.94 -0.43 -34.77
N SER A 658 22.87 0.35 -34.55
CA SER A 658 22.89 1.56 -33.71
C SER A 658 21.57 1.83 -32.98
N ASN A 659 20.86 0.77 -32.59
CA ASN A 659 19.55 0.84 -31.93
C ASN A 659 19.55 1.64 -30.59
N GLU A 660 20.70 1.75 -29.94
CA GLU A 660 20.89 2.44 -28.66
C GLU A 660 20.38 3.88 -28.66
N TYR A 661 20.64 4.61 -29.75
CA TYR A 661 20.29 6.02 -29.93
C TYR A 661 18.90 6.22 -30.55
N LEU A 662 18.12 5.14 -30.74
CA LEU A 662 16.75 5.26 -31.21
C LEU A 662 15.84 5.83 -30.11
N THR A 663 14.86 6.61 -30.54
CA THR A 663 13.73 7.06 -29.71
C THR A 663 12.49 7.27 -30.57
N LEU A 664 11.33 7.43 -29.93
CA LEU A 664 10.11 7.91 -30.55
C LEU A 664 9.95 9.40 -30.28
N ILE A 665 9.57 10.17 -31.30
CA ILE A 665 9.17 11.57 -31.19
C ILE A 665 7.67 11.67 -31.42
N SER A 666 6.95 12.36 -30.53
CA SER A 666 5.56 12.79 -30.75
C SER A 666 5.52 14.18 -31.38
N LEU A 667 4.60 14.35 -32.34
CA LEU A 667 4.47 15.51 -33.20
C LEU A 667 3.10 16.15 -32.96
N GLY A 668 3.03 17.12 -32.04
CA GLY A 668 1.79 17.75 -31.61
C GLY A 668 1.05 18.49 -32.73
N PHE A 669 -0.28 18.48 -32.68
CA PHE A 669 -1.16 19.19 -33.64
C PHE A 669 -1.05 20.72 -33.56
N ASP A 670 -0.41 21.23 -32.51
CA ASP A 670 -0.05 22.63 -32.24
C ASP A 670 1.37 22.97 -32.73
N GLY A 671 2.14 21.97 -33.17
CA GLY A 671 3.54 22.11 -33.57
C GLY A 671 4.56 21.58 -32.57
N GLU A 672 4.13 21.26 -31.34
CA GLU A 672 4.98 20.76 -30.26
C GLU A 672 5.73 19.46 -30.62
N ILE A 673 6.87 19.22 -29.97
CA ILE A 673 7.76 18.09 -30.24
C ILE A 673 8.21 17.45 -28.92
N GLU A 674 7.66 16.29 -28.58
CA GLU A 674 8.04 15.55 -27.36
C GLU A 674 8.93 14.35 -27.68
N ASN A 675 10.09 14.23 -27.02
CA ASN A 675 10.88 13.00 -27.05
C ASN A 675 10.33 11.99 -26.02
N LEU A 676 9.79 10.88 -26.50
CA LEU A 676 9.11 9.88 -25.68
C LEU A 676 10.07 8.92 -24.95
N GLY A 677 11.37 8.96 -25.28
CA GLY A 677 12.40 8.15 -24.64
C GLY A 677 12.25 6.66 -24.86
N ALA A 678 12.13 6.24 -26.12
CA ALA A 678 11.71 4.88 -26.44
C ALA A 678 12.80 3.80 -26.26
N LYS A 679 12.35 2.58 -25.90
CA LYS A 679 13.17 1.37 -25.73
C LYS A 679 13.04 0.48 -26.97
N TYR A 680 14.15 -0.08 -27.43
CA TYR A 680 14.17 -1.05 -28.53
C TYR A 680 14.25 -2.47 -27.98
N HIS A 681 13.34 -3.34 -28.40
CA HIS A 681 13.25 -4.73 -27.99
C HIS A 681 13.67 -5.61 -29.17
N LYS A 682 14.89 -6.14 -29.11
CA LYS A 682 15.46 -6.92 -30.22
C LYS A 682 14.69 -8.22 -30.48
N ASP A 683 14.20 -8.88 -29.43
CA ASP A 683 13.56 -10.20 -29.53
C ASP A 683 12.18 -10.16 -30.20
N SER A 684 11.57 -8.98 -30.33
CA SER A 684 10.29 -8.75 -31.01
C SER A 684 10.39 -7.77 -32.18
N GLU A 685 11.60 -7.25 -32.47
CA GLU A 685 11.86 -6.16 -33.42
C GLU A 685 10.87 -4.98 -33.28
N THR A 686 10.62 -4.54 -32.04
CA THR A 686 9.74 -3.38 -31.76
C THR A 686 10.44 -2.28 -30.99
N ILE A 687 10.02 -1.04 -31.24
CA ILE A 687 10.38 0.14 -30.44
C ILE A 687 9.15 0.63 -29.66
N THR A 688 9.28 0.76 -28.34
CA THR A 688 8.16 1.07 -27.43
C THR A 688 8.39 2.31 -26.58
N ALA A 689 7.34 3.08 -26.33
CA ALA A 689 7.35 4.16 -25.34
C ALA A 689 6.01 4.26 -24.59
N LYS A 690 5.99 5.05 -23.52
CA LYS A 690 4.76 5.53 -22.87
C LYS A 690 4.62 7.03 -23.18
N THR A 691 3.41 7.49 -23.49
CA THR A 691 3.11 8.90 -23.78
C THR A 691 1.78 9.32 -23.17
N ARG A 692 1.63 10.61 -22.88
CA ARG A 692 0.31 11.23 -22.62
C ARG A 692 -0.19 12.00 -23.83
N ALA A 693 0.68 12.37 -24.78
CA ALA A 693 0.29 13.04 -26.02
C ALA A 693 -0.35 12.04 -27.01
N LEU A 694 -1.59 12.31 -27.40
CA LEU A 694 -2.39 11.51 -28.33
C LEU A 694 -2.21 12.01 -29.76
N ALA A 695 -0.96 12.07 -30.21
CA ALA A 695 -0.53 12.71 -31.45
C ALA A 695 0.35 11.78 -32.30
N PRO A 696 0.52 12.06 -33.61
CA PRO A 696 1.39 11.30 -34.51
C PRO A 696 2.81 11.11 -33.96
N VAL A 697 3.44 9.98 -34.32
CA VAL A 697 4.78 9.60 -33.86
C VAL A 697 5.70 9.16 -35.00
N CYS A 698 7.00 9.29 -34.80
CA CYS A 698 8.02 8.71 -35.68
C CYS A 698 9.21 8.17 -34.89
N VAL A 699 9.94 7.23 -35.49
CA VAL A 699 11.22 6.72 -34.97
C VAL A 699 12.34 7.61 -35.50
N ILE A 700 13.26 8.06 -34.64
CA ILE A 700 14.49 8.74 -35.08
C ILE A 700 15.72 8.15 -34.37
N ASN A 701 16.89 8.24 -35.01
CA ASN A 701 18.18 8.09 -34.36
C ASN A 701 18.66 9.46 -33.88
N ASN A 702 18.62 9.71 -32.57
CA ASN A 702 18.92 11.01 -31.97
C ASN A 702 20.34 11.08 -31.37
N SER A 703 21.34 10.50 -32.06
CA SER A 703 22.73 10.43 -31.59
C SER A 703 23.30 11.83 -31.28
N THR A 704 23.33 12.16 -29.98
CA THR A 704 23.82 13.43 -29.44
C THR A 704 25.23 13.22 -28.91
N LYS A 705 26.18 14.09 -29.30
CA LYS A 705 27.61 13.98 -28.92
C LYS A 705 28.04 15.23 -28.15
N TYR A 706 29.02 15.06 -27.26
CA TYR A 706 29.48 16.10 -26.36
C TYR A 706 31.00 16.30 -26.43
N ASN A 707 31.43 17.56 -26.49
CA ASN A 707 32.82 17.97 -26.70
C ASN A 707 33.75 17.61 -25.52
N ASP A 708 33.20 17.41 -24.33
CA ASP A 708 33.88 17.03 -23.10
C ASP A 708 33.72 15.53 -22.73
N VAL A 709 33.06 14.73 -23.59
CA VAL A 709 32.92 13.28 -23.41
C VAL A 709 33.86 12.55 -24.37
N LYS A 710 34.96 12.02 -23.84
CA LYS A 710 35.99 11.35 -24.63
C LYS A 710 35.43 10.10 -25.33
N LYS A 711 35.63 9.99 -26.65
CA LYS A 711 35.29 8.77 -27.43
C LYS A 711 35.96 7.53 -26.83
N GLY A 712 35.17 6.47 -26.62
CA GLY A 712 35.60 5.21 -26.00
C GLY A 712 35.77 5.26 -24.47
N SER A 713 35.33 6.33 -23.80
CA SER A 713 35.31 6.39 -22.33
C SER A 713 34.10 5.67 -21.75
N TRP A 714 34.23 5.16 -20.51
CA TRP A 714 33.20 4.35 -19.85
C TRP A 714 31.79 4.99 -19.77
N PRO A 715 31.59 6.32 -19.65
CA PRO A 715 30.25 6.88 -19.57
C PRO A 715 29.67 7.25 -20.93
N GLN A 716 30.44 7.19 -22.03
CA GLN A 716 30.01 7.72 -23.33
C GLN A 716 28.66 7.13 -23.76
N VAL A 717 28.55 5.80 -23.85
CA VAL A 717 27.33 5.14 -24.32
C VAL A 717 26.13 5.51 -23.45
N TYR A 718 26.27 5.47 -22.13
CA TYR A 718 25.18 5.81 -21.20
C TYR A 718 24.73 7.28 -21.32
N ILE A 719 25.69 8.20 -21.51
CA ILE A 719 25.41 9.62 -21.73
C ILE A 719 24.70 9.82 -23.07
N GLU A 720 25.28 9.35 -24.17
CA GLU A 720 24.76 9.57 -25.52
C GLU A 720 23.39 8.89 -25.71
N ALA A 721 23.16 7.70 -25.12
CA ALA A 721 21.87 6.99 -25.14
C ALA A 721 20.79 7.71 -24.33
N MET A 722 21.07 8.09 -23.08
CA MET A 722 20.08 8.79 -22.24
C MET A 722 19.81 10.22 -22.72
N SER A 723 20.73 10.84 -23.46
CA SER A 723 20.48 12.10 -24.17
C SER A 723 19.72 11.92 -25.48
N ALA A 724 19.98 10.86 -26.26
CA ALA A 724 19.18 10.52 -27.43
C ALA A 724 17.71 10.28 -27.06
N LYS A 725 17.45 9.61 -25.93
CA LYS A 725 16.12 9.37 -25.36
C LYS A 725 15.54 10.58 -24.60
N GLY A 726 16.25 11.72 -24.56
CA GLY A 726 15.80 12.96 -23.93
C GLY A 726 15.74 12.95 -22.40
N ILE A 727 16.12 11.83 -21.76
CA ILE A 727 16.04 11.59 -20.32
C ILE A 727 17.09 12.44 -19.57
N VAL A 728 18.31 12.56 -20.10
CA VAL A 728 19.37 13.42 -19.54
C VAL A 728 19.76 14.50 -20.55
N LYS A 729 19.76 15.77 -20.14
CA LYS A 729 20.16 16.92 -20.98
C LYS A 729 21.59 17.37 -20.71
N GLY A 730 22.26 17.85 -21.75
CA GLY A 730 23.54 18.56 -21.65
C GLY A 730 23.39 20.05 -21.30
N TYR A 731 24.49 20.77 -21.37
CA TYR A 731 24.57 22.22 -21.27
C TYR A 731 24.86 22.84 -22.65
N GLU A 732 24.87 24.17 -22.71
CA GLU A 732 25.27 24.94 -23.90
C GLU A 732 26.67 24.56 -24.42
N LYS A 733 26.95 24.94 -25.68
CA LYS A 733 28.24 24.75 -26.37
C LYS A 733 28.65 23.26 -26.52
N GLY A 734 27.67 22.36 -26.45
CA GLY A 734 27.87 20.92 -26.63
C GLY A 734 28.62 20.26 -25.49
N LEU A 735 28.38 20.68 -24.25
CA LEU A 735 29.05 20.15 -23.04
C LEU A 735 28.10 19.27 -22.22
N PHE A 736 28.60 18.19 -21.64
CA PHE A 736 27.85 17.35 -20.71
C PHE A 736 28.28 17.53 -19.24
N LYS A 737 29.53 17.91 -18.99
CA LYS A 737 30.19 17.99 -17.68
C LYS A 737 30.10 16.67 -16.90
N PRO A 738 30.74 15.57 -17.38
CA PRO A 738 30.59 14.23 -16.82
C PRO A 738 30.93 14.14 -15.33
N ASP A 739 32.04 14.74 -14.90
CA ASP A 739 32.54 14.66 -13.52
C ASP A 739 31.89 15.65 -12.54
N LEU A 740 30.91 16.45 -12.99
CA LEU A 740 30.21 17.40 -12.14
C LEU A 740 29.20 16.69 -11.23
N ASN A 741 29.26 16.97 -9.93
CA ASN A 741 28.28 16.50 -8.96
C ASN A 741 26.92 17.16 -9.20
N ILE A 742 25.86 16.35 -9.26
CA ILE A 742 24.48 16.73 -9.56
C ILE A 742 23.70 17.14 -8.30
N THR A 743 22.70 18.03 -8.39
CA THR A 743 21.80 18.32 -7.25
C THR A 743 20.66 17.31 -7.10
N ARG A 744 20.02 17.29 -5.93
CA ARG A 744 18.79 16.52 -5.66
C ARG A 744 17.66 16.88 -6.63
N ALA A 745 17.48 18.17 -6.96
CA ALA A 745 16.50 18.61 -7.95
C ALA A 745 16.84 18.24 -9.39
N GLU A 746 18.11 18.33 -9.79
CA GLU A 746 18.57 17.84 -11.10
C GLU A 746 18.30 16.33 -11.24
N PHE A 747 18.56 15.55 -10.19
CA PHE A 747 18.33 14.11 -10.17
C PHE A 747 16.82 13.74 -10.19
N ALA A 748 16.01 14.37 -9.33
CA ALA A 748 14.55 14.21 -9.36
C ALA A 748 13.97 14.52 -10.74
N SER A 749 14.46 15.58 -11.37
CA SER A 749 14.06 16.00 -12.72
C SER A 749 14.47 15.03 -13.83
N ILE A 750 15.43 14.12 -13.59
CA ILE A 750 15.76 13.04 -14.52
C ILE A 750 14.82 11.83 -14.30
N ILE A 751 14.57 11.46 -13.04
CA ILE A 751 13.69 10.33 -12.69
C ILE A 751 12.24 10.58 -13.14
N THR A 752 11.69 11.79 -12.96
CA THR A 752 10.33 12.10 -13.45
C THR A 752 10.23 12.11 -14.97
N ARG A 753 11.29 12.56 -15.65
CA ARG A 753 11.36 12.61 -17.13
C ARG A 753 11.48 11.21 -17.74
N LEU A 754 12.20 10.31 -17.07
CA LEU A 754 12.25 8.88 -17.36
C LEU A 754 10.86 8.23 -17.22
N LEU A 755 10.19 8.46 -16.08
CA LEU A 755 8.91 7.83 -15.73
C LEU A 755 7.67 8.52 -16.34
N LYS A 756 7.83 9.62 -17.08
CA LYS A 756 6.75 10.45 -17.63
C LYS A 756 5.74 10.93 -16.57
N LEU A 757 6.26 11.31 -15.40
CA LEU A 757 5.48 11.85 -14.28
C LEU A 757 5.14 13.32 -14.51
N GLU A 758 3.89 13.68 -14.21
CA GLU A 758 3.37 15.04 -14.19
C GLU A 758 2.74 15.31 -12.82
N ALA A 759 2.74 16.56 -12.38
CA ALA A 759 2.12 16.96 -11.11
C ALA A 759 0.61 17.15 -11.31
N ASN A 760 -0.20 16.52 -10.46
CA ASN A 760 -1.65 16.37 -10.61
C ASN A 760 -2.44 17.40 -9.78
N GLY A 761 -1.75 18.30 -9.08
CA GLY A 761 -2.35 19.38 -8.30
C GLY A 761 -2.63 19.02 -6.83
N SER A 762 -1.95 18.01 -6.29
CA SER A 762 -2.08 17.63 -4.88
C SER A 762 -1.50 18.71 -3.95
N ASN A 763 -1.96 18.78 -2.70
CA ASN A 763 -1.46 19.70 -1.66
C ASN A 763 0.00 19.41 -1.20
N VAL A 764 0.75 18.59 -1.92
CA VAL A 764 2.15 18.27 -1.61
C VAL A 764 3.00 19.50 -1.90
N SER A 765 3.67 20.02 -0.86
CA SER A 765 4.50 21.22 -0.94
C SER A 765 5.75 21.09 -0.08
N PHE A 766 6.79 21.86 -0.43
CA PHE A 766 8.03 21.94 0.32
C PHE A 766 8.38 23.42 0.52
N SER A 767 8.69 23.81 1.75
CA SER A 767 8.89 25.21 2.18
C SER A 767 10.10 25.91 1.53
N ASP A 768 10.97 25.16 0.86
CA ASP A 768 12.16 25.61 0.14
C ASP A 768 12.02 25.56 -1.39
N ILE A 769 10.81 25.31 -1.91
CA ILE A 769 10.51 25.31 -3.35
C ILE A 769 9.52 26.42 -3.69
N LYS A 770 9.87 27.25 -4.69
CA LYS A 770 9.07 28.38 -5.14
C LYS A 770 8.29 28.03 -6.41
N GLU A 771 7.22 28.78 -6.68
CA GLU A 771 6.42 28.61 -7.89
C GLU A 771 7.23 28.81 -9.18
N SER A 772 8.24 29.69 -9.14
CA SER A 772 9.15 29.99 -10.24
C SER A 772 10.37 29.06 -10.35
N ASP A 773 10.53 28.09 -9.45
CA ASP A 773 11.67 27.17 -9.53
C ASP A 773 11.50 26.18 -10.71
N TRP A 774 12.48 26.15 -11.62
CA TRP A 774 12.42 25.32 -12.83
C TRP A 774 12.20 23.82 -12.57
N TYR A 775 12.63 23.33 -11.40
CA TYR A 775 12.46 21.95 -10.98
C TYR A 775 11.13 21.66 -10.27
N ARG A 776 10.35 22.68 -9.87
CA ARG A 776 9.15 22.53 -9.02
C ARG A 776 8.25 21.40 -9.48
N ASN A 777 7.78 21.45 -10.72
CA ASN A 777 6.77 20.50 -11.21
C ASN A 777 7.33 19.06 -11.28
N ALA A 778 8.63 18.89 -11.53
CA ALA A 778 9.28 17.59 -11.44
C ALA A 778 9.41 17.10 -9.98
N VAL A 779 9.74 17.99 -9.04
CA VAL A 779 9.85 17.62 -7.63
C VAL A 779 8.48 17.28 -7.03
N ILE A 780 7.43 18.06 -7.31
CA ILE A 780 6.07 17.74 -6.88
C ILE A 780 5.58 16.43 -7.51
N ALA A 781 5.78 16.20 -8.81
CA ALA A 781 5.41 14.94 -9.46
C ALA A 781 6.14 13.71 -8.87
N ALA A 782 7.41 13.86 -8.49
CA ALA A 782 8.15 12.80 -7.79
C ALA A 782 7.63 12.56 -6.36
N ALA A 783 7.07 13.57 -5.70
CA ALA A 783 6.53 13.48 -4.35
C ALA A 783 5.13 12.88 -4.33
N GLU A 784 4.26 13.24 -5.28
CA GLU A 784 2.98 12.57 -5.52
C GLU A 784 3.18 11.08 -5.84
N ALA A 785 4.20 10.76 -6.64
CA ALA A 785 4.62 9.39 -6.93
C ALA A 785 5.36 8.68 -5.76
N ARG A 786 5.49 9.33 -4.59
CA ARG A 786 6.22 8.85 -3.38
C ARG A 786 7.69 8.48 -3.59
N ILE A 787 8.28 8.84 -4.73
CA ILE A 787 9.71 8.64 -5.03
C ILE A 787 10.57 9.53 -4.13
N ILE A 788 10.11 10.74 -3.81
CA ILE A 788 10.70 11.59 -2.78
C ILE A 788 9.71 11.83 -1.64
N THR A 789 10.25 12.09 -0.44
CA THR A 789 9.49 12.37 0.79
C THR A 789 9.91 13.68 1.46
N GLY A 790 10.92 14.36 0.92
CA GLY A 790 11.54 15.53 1.55
C GLY A 790 12.33 15.21 2.82
N TRP A 791 12.63 16.27 3.56
CA TRP A 791 13.23 16.28 4.89
C TRP A 791 12.76 17.52 5.66
N LYS A 792 12.11 17.36 6.83
CA LYS A 792 11.67 18.48 7.71
C LYS A 792 10.91 19.60 6.96
N GLY A 793 9.91 19.21 6.16
CA GLY A 793 9.09 20.13 5.36
C GLY A 793 9.83 20.82 4.19
N LYS A 794 11.01 20.32 3.82
CA LYS A 794 11.88 20.82 2.73
C LYS A 794 12.26 19.69 1.79
N PHE A 795 12.84 20.00 0.64
CA PHE A 795 13.41 19.00 -0.27
C PHE A 795 14.94 19.07 -0.36
N ASN A 796 15.52 20.23 -0.04
CA ASN A 796 16.88 20.66 -0.28
C ASN A 796 17.28 20.53 -1.77
N PRO A 797 16.60 21.24 -2.70
CA PRO A 797 16.74 21.05 -4.15
C PRO A 797 18.16 21.27 -4.68
N ASN A 798 18.93 22.15 -4.03
CA ASN A 798 20.26 22.57 -4.49
C ASN A 798 21.41 21.76 -3.87
N ASP A 799 21.14 20.94 -2.85
CA ASP A 799 22.15 20.07 -2.24
C ASP A 799 22.60 18.99 -3.23
N LYS A 800 23.86 18.57 -3.14
CA LYS A 800 24.41 17.51 -3.98
C LYS A 800 23.92 16.15 -3.50
N ILE A 801 23.37 15.34 -4.41
CA ILE A 801 22.75 14.07 -4.05
C ILE A 801 23.83 13.04 -3.67
N THR A 802 23.66 12.42 -2.50
CA THR A 802 24.52 11.32 -2.05
C THR A 802 24.23 10.05 -2.86
N ARG A 803 25.16 9.11 -2.88
CA ARG A 803 24.96 7.83 -3.58
C ARG A 803 23.89 6.97 -2.90
N GLU A 804 23.72 7.08 -1.59
CA GLU A 804 22.63 6.40 -0.88
C GLU A 804 21.26 7.04 -1.18
N ASP A 805 21.12 8.37 -1.20
CA ASP A 805 19.87 9.04 -1.61
C ASP A 805 19.46 8.66 -3.04
N ALA A 806 20.43 8.61 -3.97
CA ALA A 806 20.20 8.20 -5.34
C ALA A 806 19.68 6.75 -5.42
N ALA A 807 20.21 5.85 -4.58
CA ALA A 807 19.73 4.47 -4.48
C ALA A 807 18.30 4.38 -3.93
N VAL A 808 17.96 5.17 -2.91
CA VAL A 808 16.58 5.25 -2.36
C VAL A 808 15.60 5.74 -3.43
N MET A 809 15.92 6.82 -4.13
CA MET A 809 15.07 7.35 -5.20
C MET A 809 14.92 6.37 -6.38
N ILE A 810 15.98 5.66 -6.78
CA ILE A 810 15.91 4.62 -7.82
C ILE A 810 15.08 3.41 -7.36
N SER A 811 15.22 2.98 -6.10
CA SER A 811 14.42 1.88 -5.55
C SER A 811 12.94 2.22 -5.54
N ARG A 812 12.57 3.41 -5.06
CA ARG A 812 11.18 3.87 -5.06
C ARG A 812 10.63 4.09 -6.48
N ALA A 813 11.48 4.53 -7.42
CA ALA A 813 11.12 4.67 -8.84
C ALA A 813 10.79 3.33 -9.51
N LEU A 814 11.46 2.24 -9.12
CA LEU A 814 11.08 0.86 -9.49
C LEU A 814 9.77 0.42 -8.83
N THR A 815 9.62 0.65 -7.52
CA THR A 815 8.40 0.25 -6.79
C THR A 815 7.15 0.99 -7.28
N TYR A 816 7.30 2.22 -7.78
CA TYR A 816 6.24 2.95 -8.47
C TYR A 816 5.78 2.28 -9.79
N THR A 817 6.63 1.48 -10.44
CA THR A 817 6.30 0.71 -11.66
C THR A 817 6.02 -0.76 -11.35
N ASP A 818 5.31 -1.02 -10.26
CA ASP A 818 4.90 -2.34 -9.75
C ASP A 818 6.04 -3.34 -9.44
N ALA A 819 7.31 -2.92 -9.55
CA ALA A 819 8.45 -3.79 -9.27
C ALA A 819 8.65 -3.92 -7.75
N HIS A 820 8.21 -5.05 -7.22
CA HIS A 820 8.26 -5.36 -5.79
C HIS A 820 9.72 -5.41 -5.29
N ILE A 821 9.95 -4.96 -4.05
CA ILE A 821 11.23 -5.12 -3.37
C ILE A 821 11.32 -6.56 -2.88
N ASP A 822 12.17 -7.37 -3.52
CA ASP A 822 12.32 -8.78 -3.16
C ASP A 822 13.10 -8.92 -1.84
N ASP A 823 12.50 -9.58 -0.85
CA ASP A 823 13.13 -9.87 0.45
C ASP A 823 14.46 -10.66 0.28
N ASN A 824 14.55 -11.46 -0.78
CA ASN A 824 15.73 -12.28 -1.15
C ASN A 824 16.81 -11.52 -1.96
N THR A 825 16.94 -10.21 -1.76
CA THR A 825 18.09 -9.46 -2.30
C THR A 825 19.35 -9.81 -1.49
N GLY A 826 20.39 -10.30 -2.19
CA GLY A 826 21.56 -10.91 -1.57
C GLY A 826 22.43 -9.97 -0.70
N GLU A 827 23.27 -10.56 0.17
CA GLU A 827 24.06 -9.79 1.13
C GLU A 827 24.99 -8.75 0.46
N LEU A 828 24.98 -7.52 0.97
CA LEU A 828 25.93 -6.48 0.55
C LEU A 828 27.37 -6.87 0.93
N THR A 829 28.24 -7.01 -0.07
CA THR A 829 29.65 -7.42 0.11
C THR A 829 30.64 -6.25 0.18
N PHE A 830 30.15 -5.00 0.16
CA PHE A 830 30.98 -3.79 0.15
C PHE A 830 31.75 -3.60 1.47
N LYS A 831 33.04 -3.24 1.37
CA LYS A 831 33.94 -3.09 2.55
C LYS A 831 33.46 -1.99 3.52
N ASP A 832 32.80 -0.97 2.99
CA ASP A 832 32.24 0.18 3.71
C ASP A 832 30.74 0.06 3.98
N LYS A 833 30.11 -1.12 3.86
CA LYS A 833 28.68 -1.29 4.15
C LYS A 833 28.24 -0.76 5.53
N LYS A 834 29.16 -0.74 6.49
CA LYS A 834 29.00 -0.12 7.83
C LYS A 834 28.74 1.40 7.81
N LYS A 835 28.91 2.09 6.67
CA LYS A 835 28.64 3.53 6.47
C LYS A 835 27.27 3.82 5.85
N ILE A 836 26.55 2.80 5.39
CA ILE A 836 25.22 2.95 4.79
C ILE A 836 24.22 3.40 5.88
N SER A 837 23.33 4.35 5.56
CA SER A 837 22.20 4.68 6.44
C SER A 837 21.17 3.55 6.45
N MET A 838 20.57 3.24 7.61
CA MET A 838 19.54 2.17 7.71
C MET A 838 18.40 2.37 6.71
N TYR A 839 17.84 3.58 6.61
CA TYR A 839 16.78 3.92 5.64
C TYR A 839 17.15 3.63 4.17
N ALA A 840 18.44 3.46 3.87
CA ALA A 840 18.94 3.19 2.53
C ALA A 840 19.46 1.75 2.35
N GLU A 841 19.59 0.92 3.39
CA GLU A 841 20.27 -0.38 3.25
C GLU A 841 19.50 -1.34 2.34
N GLU A 842 18.20 -1.52 2.57
CA GLU A 842 17.35 -2.37 1.74
C GLU A 842 17.21 -1.82 0.32
N HIS A 843 17.01 -0.50 0.18
CA HIS A 843 16.97 0.16 -1.12
C HIS A 843 18.28 -0.06 -1.92
N ILE A 844 19.46 0.03 -1.27
CA ILE A 844 20.76 -0.29 -1.87
C ILE A 844 20.85 -1.77 -2.23
N ARG A 845 20.42 -2.67 -1.33
CA ARG A 845 20.39 -4.14 -1.56
C ARG A 845 19.56 -4.49 -2.79
N PHE A 846 18.41 -3.84 -2.95
CA PHE A 846 17.51 -3.98 -4.09
C PHE A 846 18.12 -3.47 -5.39
N VAL A 847 18.57 -2.21 -5.47
CA VAL A 847 19.12 -1.66 -6.73
C VAL A 847 20.47 -2.27 -7.13
N VAL A 848 21.20 -2.87 -6.19
CA VAL A 848 22.39 -3.70 -6.48
C VAL A 848 21.99 -5.10 -6.93
N GLY A 849 20.96 -5.71 -6.33
CA GLY A 849 20.40 -7.00 -6.76
C GLY A 849 19.83 -6.96 -8.19
N LYS A 850 19.08 -5.90 -8.53
CA LYS A 850 18.62 -5.59 -9.90
C LYS A 850 19.74 -5.05 -10.82
N LYS A 851 20.99 -5.00 -10.34
CA LYS A 851 22.21 -4.56 -11.08
C LYS A 851 22.19 -3.12 -11.62
N ILE A 852 21.25 -2.29 -11.17
CA ILE A 852 21.18 -0.87 -11.55
C ILE A 852 22.36 -0.09 -10.98
N MET A 853 22.72 -0.38 -9.73
CA MET A 853 23.87 0.21 -9.07
C MET A 853 24.92 -0.84 -8.75
N SER A 854 26.16 -0.39 -8.64
CA SER A 854 27.33 -1.22 -8.36
C SER A 854 28.34 -0.44 -7.53
N GLY A 855 29.22 -1.17 -6.83
CA GLY A 855 30.34 -0.59 -6.09
C GLY A 855 31.38 0.05 -7.02
N LYS A 856 32.15 0.97 -6.46
CA LYS A 856 33.33 1.57 -7.10
C LYS A 856 34.48 0.55 -7.14
N SER A 857 35.45 0.75 -8.04
CA SER A 857 36.51 -0.22 -8.40
C SER A 857 37.42 -0.69 -7.25
N ASN A 858 37.37 -0.03 -6.10
CA ASN A 858 38.09 -0.37 -4.88
C ASN A 858 37.31 -1.33 -3.95
N GLY A 859 36.08 -1.74 -4.31
CA GLY A 859 35.20 -2.59 -3.49
C GLY A 859 34.43 -1.83 -2.42
N LEU A 860 34.25 -0.51 -2.59
CA LEU A 860 33.39 0.33 -1.77
C LEU A 860 32.05 0.56 -2.48
N PHE A 861 30.96 0.74 -1.72
CA PHE A 861 29.77 1.38 -2.27
C PHE A 861 29.97 2.90 -2.36
N ASP A 862 30.61 3.50 -1.36
CA ASP A 862 30.72 4.95 -1.12
C ASP A 862 29.35 5.63 -0.96
N PRO A 863 28.57 5.30 0.10
CA PRO A 863 27.19 5.78 0.27
C PRO A 863 27.08 7.29 0.49
N LYS A 864 28.04 7.88 1.21
CA LYS A 864 28.06 9.32 1.52
C LYS A 864 28.70 10.18 0.42
N GLY A 865 29.39 9.56 -0.53
CA GLY A 865 29.95 10.27 -1.68
C GLY A 865 28.85 10.85 -2.56
N TYR A 866 29.08 12.05 -3.10
CA TYR A 866 28.18 12.65 -4.08
C TYR A 866 28.23 11.90 -5.41
N THR A 867 27.12 11.94 -6.16
CA THR A 867 27.02 11.27 -7.45
C THR A 867 27.33 12.24 -8.60
N THR A 868 28.24 11.83 -9.50
CA THR A 868 28.58 12.60 -10.71
C THR A 868 27.52 12.43 -11.81
N ARG A 869 27.42 13.40 -12.73
CA ARG A 869 26.49 13.32 -13.88
C ARG A 869 26.76 12.09 -14.78
N ALA A 870 28.01 11.68 -14.93
CA ALA A 870 28.39 10.44 -15.63
C ALA A 870 27.86 9.19 -14.93
N GLU A 871 27.96 9.14 -13.59
CA GLU A 871 27.39 8.04 -12.81
C GLU A 871 25.86 8.03 -12.86
N VAL A 872 25.20 9.19 -12.80
CA VAL A 872 23.73 9.27 -12.97
C VAL A 872 23.30 8.78 -14.34
N ALA A 873 23.98 9.19 -15.42
CA ALA A 873 23.67 8.70 -16.77
C ALA A 873 23.71 7.17 -16.83
N LYS A 874 24.71 6.53 -16.18
CA LYS A 874 24.77 5.07 -16.06
C LYS A 874 23.65 4.50 -15.18
N MET A 875 23.39 5.03 -14.00
CA MET A 875 22.33 4.53 -13.11
C MET A 875 20.95 4.60 -13.77
N VAL A 876 20.65 5.72 -14.44
CA VAL A 876 19.38 5.98 -15.11
C VAL A 876 19.25 5.13 -16.38
N TYR A 877 20.35 4.88 -17.11
CA TYR A 877 20.39 3.90 -18.18
C TYR A 877 20.06 2.49 -17.66
N MET A 878 20.72 2.03 -16.58
CA MET A 878 20.47 0.68 -16.07
C MET A 878 19.06 0.55 -15.48
N LEU A 879 18.49 1.62 -14.91
CA LEU A 879 17.09 1.67 -14.49
C LEU A 879 16.14 1.59 -15.70
N PHE A 880 16.37 2.36 -16.76
CA PHE A 880 15.62 2.30 -18.02
C PHE A 880 15.65 0.87 -18.62
N GLU A 881 16.76 0.17 -18.50
CA GLU A 881 16.86 -1.23 -18.93
C GLU A 881 16.05 -2.23 -18.09
N GLN A 882 15.55 -1.84 -16.90
CA GLN A 882 14.59 -2.63 -16.10
C GLN A 882 13.11 -2.28 -16.37
N LEU A 883 12.81 -1.23 -17.16
CA LEU A 883 11.45 -0.73 -17.45
C LEU A 883 10.87 -1.17 -18.81
#